data_AF-A0A915N7P3-F1
#
_entry.id   AF-A0A915N7P3-F1
#
_cell.length_a   1.000
_cell.length_b   1.000
_cell.length_c   1.000
_cell.angle_alpha   90.00
_cell.angle_beta   90.00
_cell.angle_gamma   90.00
#
_symmetry.space_group_name_H-M   'P 1'
#
loop_
_entity.id
_entity.type
_entity.pdbx_description
1 polymer ?
#
loop_
_entity_poly.entity_id
_entity_poly.type
_entity_poly.pdbx_seq_one_letter_code
_entity_poly.pdbx_strand_id
1 'polypeptide(L)'
;MEGTSTNSFVTENGISGLLAALDEGGTGPLVEAIELGDLEQMQHWYLLLSKVSVDELLDAVEGNNLSVNDLYGIFRAVHLLMQWEHTQSNELKEIVEREIASAAEQEQKWETERETLQDELNSLREQKNTFSSSSLNVNNLHEAFRAEIDALAEENLQLKRKSNELEKELNEQRERANNLDIKALGIERERALLANNQIQLEENIRELHRRMNTRSESIQRDQKWETSKLKQRDEQALILSEQVRELAAQNDELRAEADRLSQALEQATELVKENATKFAEFDVQLSEAEHQLETMGTDNKELRELIENKELLEIEQFRLSTEILATEPDIHQKELELENLRQGLIAATETAKRLFGNEIAEDIEEENNNNLVVTDNTNSELRIRLIQMDQELARSEKKYLEEQRHQVELEELLQQKELDAVRLMTDCQRYRKIAFGDRDLEMKKIERQLNFRDKQIQKLRKKCSELYLEVERLMEKRESFEKEKKIISEEDSKTIKIKEEEREEFKLKEEKKEILKEERKEEEEKEYVDEWLEDDQKEEEKEIEFVKIEVERPKQLKRKRLSKDKIIEEATTISALSTELGLLIGIKSREHLEELEIENVELKRFFENLAQTGNEKERRMTEEARRLLYLAIREGKLERRVKISARLRQAMCEVANIERRFLHAIREQFDATEERESLQNELRRIERKFR
;
A
#
# COMPACT_ATOMS: atom_id res chain seq x y z
N MET A 1 23.66 -121.39 -73.05
CA MET A 1 24.71 -122.23 -72.44
C MET A 1 25.11 -123.28 -73.45
N GLU A 2 26.41 -123.44 -73.60
CA GLU A 2 27.12 -124.31 -74.55
C GLU A 2 26.84 -125.79 -74.30
N GLY A 3 27.08 -126.64 -75.31
CA GLY A 3 27.05 -128.08 -75.10
C GLY A 3 27.17 -128.93 -76.37
N THR A 4 28.36 -128.91 -76.98
CA THR A 4 28.86 -130.01 -77.80
C THR A 4 28.71 -131.36 -77.07
N SER A 5 28.23 -132.40 -77.74
CA SER A 5 28.81 -133.76 -77.61
C SER A 5 28.30 -134.69 -78.70
N THR A 6 29.27 -135.07 -79.54
CA THR A 6 29.35 -136.34 -80.25
C THR A 6 29.05 -137.53 -79.34
N ASN A 7 28.26 -138.51 -79.78
CA ASN A 7 28.77 -139.88 -79.90
C ASN A 7 27.80 -140.82 -80.62
N SER A 8 28.38 -141.50 -81.61
CA SER A 8 27.95 -142.77 -82.20
C SER A 8 27.62 -143.82 -81.16
N PHE A 9 26.63 -144.68 -81.40
CA PHE A 9 26.82 -146.14 -81.28
C PHE A 9 25.66 -146.88 -81.99
N VAL A 10 26.05 -147.59 -83.04
CA VAL A 10 25.63 -148.95 -83.46
C VAL A 10 24.16 -149.34 -83.28
N THR A 11 23.52 -149.59 -84.43
CA THR A 11 22.29 -150.35 -84.61
C THR A 11 22.46 -151.80 -84.14
N GLU A 12 22.18 -152.07 -82.87
CA GLU A 12 21.71 -153.38 -82.43
C GLU A 12 20.19 -153.44 -82.64
N ASN A 13 19.70 -154.56 -83.19
CA ASN A 13 18.28 -154.79 -83.49
C ASN A 13 17.39 -154.28 -82.34
N GLY A 14 16.50 -153.33 -82.63
CA GLY A 14 15.70 -152.65 -81.60
C GLY A 14 14.91 -153.59 -80.69
N ILE A 15 14.45 -154.72 -81.24
CA ILE A 15 13.76 -155.77 -80.50
C ILE A 15 14.67 -156.42 -79.44
N SER A 16 15.94 -156.65 -79.74
CA SER A 16 16.88 -157.30 -78.83
C SER A 16 17.17 -156.44 -77.60
N GLY A 17 17.30 -155.11 -77.78
CA GLY A 17 17.47 -154.18 -76.66
C GLY A 17 16.22 -154.08 -75.77
N LEU A 18 15.03 -154.22 -76.37
CA LEU A 18 13.75 -154.14 -75.66
C LEU A 18 13.45 -155.41 -74.88
N LEU A 19 13.80 -156.58 -75.44
CA LEU A 19 13.75 -157.86 -74.74
C LEU A 19 14.76 -157.92 -73.59
N ALA A 20 15.98 -157.42 -73.78
CA ALA A 20 16.97 -157.34 -72.71
C ALA A 20 16.47 -156.50 -71.51
N ALA A 21 15.84 -155.35 -71.78
CA ALA A 21 15.24 -154.51 -70.75
C ALA A 21 14.06 -155.19 -70.03
N LEU A 22 13.33 -156.09 -70.71
CA LEU A 22 12.26 -156.90 -70.11
C LEU A 22 12.81 -158.09 -69.31
N ASP A 23 13.94 -158.69 -69.71
CA ASP A 23 14.59 -159.78 -68.98
C ASP A 23 15.27 -159.29 -67.69
N GLU A 24 15.73 -158.04 -67.64
CA GLU A 24 16.39 -157.42 -66.47
C GLU A 24 15.44 -157.05 -65.31
N GLY A 25 14.12 -157.24 -65.47
CA GLY A 25 13.14 -156.96 -64.40
C GLY A 25 11.71 -156.70 -64.84
N GLY A 26 11.35 -157.04 -66.08
CA GLY A 26 10.06 -156.71 -66.70
C GLY A 26 9.85 -155.19 -66.83
N THR A 27 8.61 -154.74 -66.67
CA THR A 27 8.29 -153.30 -66.63
C THR A 27 8.51 -152.67 -65.25
N GLY A 28 9.09 -153.40 -64.29
CA GLY A 28 9.33 -152.92 -62.92
C GLY A 28 10.19 -151.64 -62.87
N PRO A 29 11.34 -151.59 -63.56
CA PRO A 29 12.20 -150.40 -63.60
C PRO A 29 11.48 -149.16 -64.17
N LEU A 30 10.54 -149.34 -65.11
CA LEU A 30 9.74 -148.24 -65.65
C LEU A 30 8.69 -147.73 -64.66
N VAL A 31 8.05 -148.63 -63.89
CA VAL A 31 7.11 -148.23 -62.84
C VAL A 31 7.84 -147.44 -61.75
N GLU A 32 9.01 -147.91 -61.33
CA GLU A 32 9.84 -147.22 -60.35
C GLU A 32 10.32 -145.86 -60.87
N ALA A 33 10.72 -145.77 -62.14
CA ALA A 33 11.06 -144.50 -62.77
C ALA A 33 9.89 -143.51 -62.81
N ILE A 34 8.66 -144.00 -63.07
CA ILE A 34 7.44 -143.17 -63.04
C ILE A 34 7.12 -142.70 -61.61
N GLU A 35 7.25 -143.56 -60.61
CA GLU A 35 6.99 -143.21 -59.20
C GLU A 35 8.05 -142.25 -58.62
N LEU A 36 9.31 -142.42 -59.01
CA LEU A 36 10.43 -141.58 -58.57
C LEU A 36 10.62 -140.31 -59.40
N GLY A 37 9.94 -140.19 -60.54
CA GLY A 37 10.12 -139.08 -61.48
C GLY A 37 11.48 -139.09 -62.18
N ASP A 38 12.08 -140.27 -62.39
CA ASP A 38 13.35 -140.41 -63.10
C ASP A 38 13.15 -140.26 -64.61
N LEU A 39 13.33 -139.03 -65.07
CA LEU A 39 13.15 -138.65 -66.47
C LEU A 39 14.17 -139.33 -67.40
N GLU A 40 15.37 -139.63 -66.93
CA GLU A 40 16.41 -140.28 -67.76
C GLU A 40 16.02 -141.73 -68.05
N GLN A 41 15.53 -142.44 -67.03
CA GLN A 41 15.08 -143.82 -67.18
C GLN A 41 13.77 -143.91 -67.99
N MET A 42 12.83 -142.98 -67.82
CA MET A 42 11.64 -142.89 -68.68
C MET A 42 12.00 -142.57 -70.14
N GLN A 43 12.92 -141.63 -70.39
CA GLN A 43 13.42 -141.32 -71.73
C GLN A 43 14.13 -142.53 -72.37
N HIS A 44 14.84 -143.32 -71.58
CA HIS A 44 15.45 -144.56 -72.05
C HIS A 44 14.39 -145.57 -72.55
N TRP A 45 13.31 -145.76 -71.79
CA TRP A 45 12.17 -146.60 -72.22
C TRP A 45 11.43 -146.03 -73.43
N TYR A 46 11.24 -144.71 -73.51
CA TYR A 46 10.71 -144.04 -74.72
C TYR A 46 11.57 -144.33 -75.95
N LEU A 47 12.89 -144.20 -75.80
CA LEU A 47 13.82 -144.39 -76.89
C LEU A 47 13.83 -145.86 -77.37
N LEU A 48 13.77 -146.81 -76.43
CA LEU A 48 13.66 -148.24 -76.73
C LEU A 48 12.36 -148.56 -77.48
N LEU A 49 11.21 -148.10 -76.97
CA LEU A 49 9.90 -148.31 -77.59
C LEU A 49 9.76 -147.62 -78.96
N SER A 50 10.34 -146.42 -79.14
CA SER A 50 10.28 -145.69 -80.41
C SER A 50 11.11 -146.33 -81.53
N LYS A 51 12.12 -147.13 -81.18
CA LYS A 51 13.02 -147.79 -82.13
C LYS A 51 12.45 -149.09 -82.69
N VAL A 52 11.36 -149.60 -82.14
CA VAL A 52 10.73 -150.84 -82.57
C VAL A 52 9.43 -150.50 -83.30
N SER A 53 9.35 -150.87 -84.58
CA SER A 53 8.12 -150.68 -85.36
C SER A 53 7.09 -151.77 -85.04
N VAL A 54 5.82 -151.45 -85.24
CA VAL A 54 4.71 -152.41 -85.07
C VAL A 54 4.88 -153.60 -86.01
N ASP A 55 5.38 -153.37 -87.23
CA ASP A 55 5.64 -154.40 -88.23
C ASP A 55 6.78 -155.35 -87.77
N GLU A 56 7.85 -154.82 -87.19
CA GLU A 56 8.94 -155.63 -86.61
C GLU A 56 8.48 -156.48 -85.41
N LEU A 57 7.56 -155.97 -84.58
CA LEU A 57 6.94 -156.73 -83.50
C LEU A 57 6.04 -157.85 -84.01
N LEU A 58 5.29 -157.59 -85.09
CA LEU A 58 4.42 -158.59 -85.73
C LEU A 58 5.25 -159.71 -86.36
N ASP A 59 6.33 -159.37 -87.09
CA ASP A 59 7.25 -160.34 -87.67
C ASP A 59 7.93 -161.21 -86.60
N ALA A 60 8.26 -160.64 -85.43
CA ALA A 60 8.87 -161.37 -84.33
C ALA A 60 7.90 -162.33 -83.61
N VAL A 61 6.61 -161.99 -83.55
CA VAL A 61 5.54 -162.85 -83.03
C VAL A 61 5.23 -164.00 -84.00
N GLU A 62 5.16 -163.71 -85.31
CA GLU A 62 4.95 -164.73 -86.35
C GLU A 62 6.15 -165.70 -86.45
N GLY A 63 7.36 -165.23 -86.16
CA GLY A 63 8.60 -166.01 -86.15
C GLY A 63 8.86 -166.84 -84.89
N ASN A 64 7.93 -166.92 -83.92
CA ASN A 64 8.12 -167.56 -82.60
C ASN A 64 9.29 -167.00 -81.75
N ASN A 65 9.79 -165.81 -82.07
CA ASN A 65 10.94 -165.20 -81.38
C ASN A 65 10.53 -164.30 -80.20
N LEU A 66 9.23 -164.03 -80.02
CA LEU A 66 8.68 -163.25 -78.91
C LEU A 66 7.67 -164.09 -78.10
N SER A 67 7.81 -164.11 -76.77
CA SER A 67 6.79 -164.71 -75.90
C SER A 67 5.58 -163.78 -75.75
N VAL A 68 4.41 -164.35 -75.49
CA VAL A 68 3.19 -163.57 -75.14
C VAL A 68 3.43 -162.68 -73.91
N ASN A 69 4.28 -163.12 -72.98
CA ASN A 69 4.65 -162.34 -71.81
C ASN A 69 5.50 -161.11 -72.17
N ASP A 70 6.38 -161.22 -73.17
CA ASP A 70 7.21 -160.12 -73.62
C ASP A 70 6.34 -159.07 -74.30
N LEU A 71 5.43 -159.50 -75.18
CA LEU A 71 4.46 -158.62 -75.82
C LEU A 71 3.60 -157.87 -74.79
N TYR A 72 3.13 -158.58 -73.75
CA TYR A 72 2.39 -157.95 -72.66
C TYR A 72 3.24 -156.94 -71.88
N GLY A 73 4.52 -157.23 -71.65
CA GLY A 73 5.49 -156.30 -71.06
C GLY A 73 5.65 -155.02 -71.88
N ILE A 74 5.76 -155.13 -73.21
CA ILE A 74 5.86 -153.99 -74.13
C ILE A 74 4.58 -153.15 -74.08
N PHE A 75 3.41 -153.77 -74.22
CA PHE A 75 2.13 -153.05 -74.14
C PHE A 75 1.93 -152.37 -72.79
N ARG A 76 2.33 -153.03 -71.70
CA ARG A 76 2.27 -152.45 -70.36
C ARG A 76 3.20 -151.25 -70.21
N ALA A 77 4.41 -151.31 -70.77
CA ALA A 77 5.34 -150.19 -70.76
C ALA A 77 4.80 -148.98 -71.55
N VAL A 78 4.26 -149.20 -72.75
CA VAL A 78 3.61 -148.15 -73.54
C VAL A 78 2.42 -147.54 -72.78
N HIS A 79 1.58 -148.37 -72.16
CA HIS A 79 0.43 -147.90 -71.41
C HIS A 79 0.82 -147.02 -70.21
N LEU A 80 1.85 -147.42 -69.46
CA LEU A 80 2.36 -146.67 -68.31
C LEU A 80 2.93 -145.30 -68.73
N LEU A 81 3.72 -145.27 -69.81
CA LEU A 81 4.25 -144.02 -70.36
C LEU A 81 3.13 -143.09 -70.86
N MET A 82 2.14 -143.63 -71.57
CA MET A 82 0.97 -142.84 -72.00
C MET A 82 0.17 -142.28 -70.82
N GLN A 83 -0.01 -143.08 -69.76
CA GLN A 83 -0.71 -142.64 -68.56
C GLN A 83 0.06 -141.52 -67.84
N TRP A 84 1.38 -141.64 -67.75
CA TRP A 84 2.23 -140.60 -67.17
C TRP A 84 2.16 -139.29 -67.97
N GLU A 85 2.32 -139.33 -69.30
CA GLU A 85 2.19 -138.15 -70.18
C GLU A 85 0.82 -137.48 -70.05
N HIS A 86 -0.25 -138.27 -70.03
CA HIS A 86 -1.59 -137.72 -69.84
C HIS A 86 -1.75 -137.05 -68.46
N THR A 87 -1.12 -137.60 -67.42
CA THR A 87 -1.16 -137.02 -66.07
C THR A 87 -0.35 -135.73 -66.01
N GLN A 88 0.87 -135.72 -66.54
CA GLN A 88 1.72 -134.53 -66.63
C GLN A 88 1.09 -133.43 -67.50
N SER A 89 0.48 -133.78 -68.63
CA SER A 89 -0.23 -132.82 -69.48
C SER A 89 -1.42 -132.19 -68.75
N ASN A 90 -2.18 -132.97 -67.98
CA ASN A 90 -3.27 -132.43 -67.16
C ASN A 90 -2.78 -131.57 -66.00
N GLU A 91 -1.70 -131.95 -65.32
CA GLU A 91 -1.08 -131.13 -64.26
C GLU A 91 -0.61 -129.79 -64.82
N LEU A 92 0.09 -129.80 -65.96
CA LEU A 92 0.51 -128.58 -66.66
C LEU A 92 -0.69 -127.73 -67.09
N LYS A 93 -1.74 -128.35 -67.62
CA LYS A 93 -2.98 -127.65 -67.98
C LYS A 93 -3.62 -127.00 -66.74
N GLU A 94 -3.70 -127.70 -65.63
CA GLU A 94 -4.27 -127.17 -64.38
C GLU A 94 -3.43 -126.01 -63.81
N ILE A 95 -2.10 -126.11 -63.90
CA ILE A 95 -1.18 -125.02 -63.52
C ILE A 95 -1.43 -123.79 -64.41
N VAL A 96 -1.49 -123.98 -65.74
CA VAL A 96 -1.73 -122.89 -66.69
C VAL A 96 -3.12 -122.26 -66.48
N GLU A 97 -4.16 -123.06 -66.28
CA GLU A 97 -5.51 -122.54 -65.98
C GLU A 97 -5.54 -121.73 -64.68
N ARG A 98 -4.81 -122.18 -63.65
CA ARG A 98 -4.70 -121.48 -62.38
C ARG A 98 -3.92 -120.17 -62.50
N GLU A 99 -2.84 -120.15 -63.28
CA GLU A 99 -2.07 -118.93 -63.57
C GLU A 99 -2.88 -117.93 -64.39
N ILE A 100 -3.64 -118.39 -65.39
CA ILE A 100 -4.54 -117.53 -66.17
C ILE A 100 -5.60 -116.91 -65.26
N ALA A 101 -6.21 -117.69 -64.37
CA ALA A 101 -7.20 -117.19 -63.41
C ALA A 101 -6.59 -116.15 -62.46
N SER A 102 -5.41 -116.44 -61.90
CA SER A 102 -4.69 -115.50 -61.02
C SER A 102 -4.30 -114.21 -61.75
N ALA A 103 -3.89 -114.29 -63.01
CA ALA A 103 -3.55 -113.12 -63.83
C ALA A 103 -4.79 -112.27 -64.13
N ALA A 104 -5.91 -112.89 -64.46
CA ALA A 104 -7.18 -112.19 -64.71
C ALA A 104 -7.70 -111.46 -63.45
N GLU A 105 -7.60 -112.08 -62.27
CA GLU A 105 -7.95 -111.41 -61.01
C GLU A 105 -7.05 -110.20 -60.71
N GLN A 106 -5.76 -110.30 -61.03
CA GLN A 106 -4.81 -109.20 -60.82
C GLN A 106 -5.06 -108.04 -61.79
N GLU A 107 -5.39 -108.34 -63.05
CA GLU A 107 -5.76 -107.34 -64.04
C GLU A 107 -7.04 -106.59 -63.62
N GLN A 108 -8.05 -107.31 -63.13
CA GLN A 108 -9.28 -106.69 -62.62
C GLN A 108 -9.01 -105.75 -61.44
N LYS A 109 -8.12 -106.13 -60.50
CA LYS A 109 -7.73 -105.25 -59.38
C LYS A 109 -7.09 -103.96 -59.88
N TRP A 110 -6.14 -104.04 -60.80
CA TRP A 110 -5.50 -102.86 -61.37
C TRP A 110 -6.48 -101.97 -62.13
N GLU A 111 -7.47 -102.55 -62.81
CA GLU A 111 -8.50 -101.79 -63.49
C GLU A 111 -9.39 -101.00 -62.52
N THR A 112 -9.80 -101.64 -61.40
CA THR A 112 -10.56 -100.94 -60.35
C THR A 112 -9.74 -99.83 -59.69
N GLU A 113 -8.46 -100.06 -59.38
CA GLU A 113 -7.59 -99.02 -58.83
C GLU A 113 -7.43 -97.84 -59.81
N ARG A 114 -7.24 -98.13 -61.09
CA ARG A 114 -7.15 -97.10 -62.13
C ARG A 114 -8.43 -96.26 -62.21
N GLU A 115 -9.60 -96.89 -62.13
CA GLU A 115 -10.88 -96.18 -62.13
C GLU A 115 -11.04 -95.29 -60.90
N THR A 116 -10.71 -95.80 -59.69
CA THR A 116 -10.77 -94.99 -58.46
C THR A 116 -9.84 -93.77 -58.50
N LEU A 117 -8.61 -93.94 -58.99
CA LEU A 117 -7.66 -92.83 -59.13
C LEU A 117 -8.13 -91.81 -60.17
N GLN A 118 -8.78 -92.27 -61.24
CA GLN A 118 -9.34 -91.38 -62.26
C GLN A 118 -10.48 -90.53 -61.70
N ASP A 119 -11.35 -91.10 -60.88
CA ASP A 119 -12.44 -90.38 -60.23
C ASP A 119 -11.93 -89.34 -59.22
N GLU A 120 -10.90 -89.68 -58.43
CA GLU A 120 -10.25 -88.72 -57.53
C GLU A 120 -9.63 -87.54 -58.30
N LEU A 121 -8.96 -87.83 -59.42
CA LEU A 121 -8.33 -86.81 -60.27
C LEU A 121 -9.39 -85.88 -60.89
N ASN A 122 -10.52 -86.44 -61.31
CA ASN A 122 -11.66 -85.66 -61.80
C ASN A 122 -12.25 -84.77 -60.69
N SER A 123 -12.46 -85.30 -59.49
CA SER A 123 -12.94 -84.54 -58.32
C SER A 123 -12.01 -83.38 -57.95
N LEU A 124 -10.69 -83.63 -57.90
CA LEU A 124 -9.71 -82.58 -57.63
C LEU A 124 -9.65 -81.51 -58.74
N ARG A 125 -9.85 -81.91 -60.00
CA ARG A 125 -9.96 -80.96 -61.12
C ARG A 125 -11.22 -80.11 -61.01
N GLU A 126 -12.36 -80.70 -60.65
CA GLU A 126 -13.59 -79.95 -60.41
C GLU A 126 -13.45 -78.99 -59.22
N GLN A 127 -12.79 -79.42 -58.13
CA GLN A 127 -12.51 -78.55 -56.99
C GLN A 127 -11.57 -77.39 -57.38
N LYS A 128 -10.53 -77.65 -58.17
CA LYS A 128 -9.64 -76.61 -58.69
C LYS A 128 -10.38 -75.66 -59.64
N ASN A 129 -11.23 -76.18 -60.50
CA ASN A 129 -11.99 -75.38 -61.45
C ASN A 129 -13.05 -74.55 -60.75
N THR A 130 -13.74 -75.06 -59.73
CA THR A 130 -14.66 -74.30 -58.88
C THR A 130 -13.93 -73.23 -58.05
N PHE A 131 -12.72 -73.52 -57.56
CA PHE A 131 -11.88 -72.52 -56.89
C PHE A 131 -11.28 -71.47 -57.86
N SER A 132 -11.11 -71.82 -59.14
CA SER A 132 -10.65 -70.88 -60.17
C SER A 132 -11.81 -70.08 -60.76
N SER A 133 -13.04 -70.62 -60.75
CA SER A 133 -14.26 -69.92 -61.15
C SER A 133 -14.91 -69.14 -59.99
N SER A 134 -14.48 -69.37 -58.75
CA SER A 134 -14.63 -68.40 -57.65
C SER A 134 -13.67 -67.21 -57.76
N SER A 135 -13.06 -66.98 -58.93
CA SER A 135 -12.43 -65.71 -59.29
C SER A 135 -13.36 -64.52 -59.06
N LEU A 136 -14.69 -64.69 -59.10
CA LEU A 136 -15.66 -63.68 -58.65
C LEU A 136 -15.47 -63.30 -57.17
N ASN A 137 -15.16 -64.25 -56.29
CA ASN A 137 -14.98 -63.99 -54.86
C ASN A 137 -13.61 -63.34 -54.57
N VAL A 138 -12.56 -63.77 -55.29
CA VAL A 138 -11.22 -63.17 -55.20
C VAL A 138 -11.21 -61.77 -55.82
N ASN A 139 -11.89 -61.55 -56.95
CA ASN A 139 -12.03 -60.24 -57.57
C ASN A 139 -12.89 -59.30 -56.73
N ASN A 140 -13.98 -59.76 -56.12
CA ASN A 140 -14.77 -58.95 -55.19
C ASN A 140 -13.97 -58.53 -53.95
N LEU A 141 -13.12 -59.43 -53.43
CA LEU A 141 -12.22 -59.10 -52.32
C LEU A 141 -11.15 -58.08 -52.73
N HIS A 142 -10.53 -58.25 -53.91
CA HIS A 142 -9.59 -57.27 -54.46
C HIS A 142 -10.26 -55.91 -54.73
N GLU A 143 -11.49 -55.89 -55.20
CA GLU A 143 -12.26 -54.66 -55.42
C GLU A 143 -12.63 -53.98 -54.11
N ALA A 144 -12.99 -54.74 -53.07
CA ALA A 144 -13.22 -54.22 -51.73
C ALA A 144 -11.94 -53.58 -51.14
N PHE A 145 -10.79 -54.24 -51.28
CA PHE A 145 -9.51 -53.66 -50.86
C PHE A 145 -9.12 -52.42 -51.66
N ARG A 146 -9.41 -52.38 -52.96
CA ARG A 146 -9.19 -51.16 -53.78
C ARG A 146 -10.07 -50.01 -53.32
N ALA A 147 -11.36 -50.27 -53.10
CA ALA A 147 -12.29 -49.27 -52.59
C ALA A 147 -11.86 -48.75 -51.21
N GLU A 148 -11.35 -49.62 -50.33
CA GLU A 148 -10.79 -49.23 -49.04
C GLU A 148 -9.50 -48.41 -49.18
N ILE A 149 -8.58 -48.81 -50.07
CA ILE A 149 -7.36 -48.04 -50.38
C ILE A 149 -7.73 -46.65 -50.92
N ASP A 150 -8.70 -46.56 -51.83
CA ASP A 150 -9.15 -45.30 -52.41
C ASP A 150 -9.84 -44.42 -51.36
N ALA A 151 -10.66 -45.00 -50.47
CA ALA A 151 -11.28 -44.28 -49.36
C ALA A 151 -10.23 -43.72 -48.38
N LEU A 152 -9.23 -44.52 -48.02
CA LEU A 152 -8.11 -44.09 -47.16
C LEU A 152 -7.23 -43.05 -47.87
N ALA A 153 -7.06 -43.14 -49.18
CA ALA A 153 -6.32 -42.14 -49.96
C ALA A 153 -7.06 -40.79 -49.98
N GLU A 154 -8.39 -40.81 -50.16
CA GLU A 154 -9.22 -39.61 -50.11
C GLU A 154 -9.26 -38.99 -48.70
N GLU A 155 -9.37 -39.81 -47.64
CA GLU A 155 -9.27 -39.33 -46.26
C GLU A 155 -7.92 -38.66 -46.00
N ASN A 156 -6.81 -39.28 -46.43
CA ASN A 156 -5.48 -38.68 -46.31
C ASN A 156 -5.37 -37.36 -47.10
N LEU A 157 -6.01 -37.25 -48.25
CA LEU A 157 -6.05 -36.00 -49.02
C LEU A 157 -6.84 -34.92 -48.27
N GLN A 158 -7.96 -35.26 -47.65
CA GLN A 158 -8.74 -34.33 -46.82
C GLN A 158 -7.96 -33.89 -45.58
N LEU A 159 -7.28 -34.80 -44.89
CA LEU A 159 -6.41 -34.47 -43.76
C LEU A 159 -5.27 -33.53 -44.16
N LYS A 160 -4.64 -33.74 -45.32
CA LYS A 160 -3.62 -32.83 -45.86
C LYS A 160 -4.20 -31.44 -46.17
N ARG A 161 -5.39 -31.36 -46.77
CA ARG A 161 -6.08 -30.07 -47.00
C ARG A 161 -6.34 -29.34 -45.69
N LYS A 162 -6.89 -30.04 -44.70
CA LYS A 162 -7.16 -29.48 -43.37
C LYS A 162 -5.89 -29.04 -42.65
N SER A 163 -4.79 -29.79 -42.78
CA SER A 163 -3.48 -29.40 -42.24
C SER A 163 -2.99 -28.09 -42.86
N ASN A 164 -3.06 -27.96 -44.19
CA ASN A 164 -2.64 -26.75 -44.90
C ASN A 164 -3.54 -25.54 -44.54
N GLU A 165 -4.84 -25.75 -44.36
CA GLU A 165 -5.76 -24.72 -43.89
C GLU A 165 -5.42 -24.23 -42.48
N LEU A 166 -5.13 -25.16 -41.56
CA LEU A 166 -4.69 -24.84 -40.21
C LEU A 166 -3.33 -24.12 -40.19
N GLU A 167 -2.38 -24.52 -41.02
CA GLU A 167 -1.10 -23.82 -41.17
C GLU A 167 -1.28 -22.39 -41.68
N LYS A 168 -2.17 -22.21 -42.66
CA LYS A 168 -2.51 -20.87 -43.18
C LYS A 168 -3.17 -20.02 -42.10
N GLU A 169 -4.14 -20.56 -41.37
CA GLU A 169 -4.80 -19.84 -40.27
C GLU A 169 -3.80 -19.47 -39.17
N LEU A 170 -2.88 -20.37 -38.82
CA LEU A 170 -1.83 -20.11 -37.85
C LEU A 170 -0.86 -19.03 -38.31
N ASN A 171 -0.52 -18.98 -39.60
CA ASN A 171 0.28 -17.89 -40.16
C ASN A 171 -0.47 -16.55 -40.15
N GLU A 172 -1.75 -16.53 -40.51
CA GLU A 172 -2.57 -15.31 -40.41
C GLU A 172 -2.69 -14.82 -38.96
N GLN A 173 -2.83 -15.72 -37.99
CA GLN A 173 -2.82 -15.36 -36.57
C GLN A 173 -1.46 -14.80 -36.13
N ARG A 174 -0.35 -15.39 -36.58
CA ARG A 174 1.00 -14.84 -36.33
C ARG A 174 1.19 -13.46 -36.92
N GLU A 175 0.73 -13.21 -38.15
CA GLU A 175 0.79 -11.88 -38.76
C GLU A 175 -0.08 -10.86 -38.01
N ARG A 176 -1.27 -11.27 -37.55
CA ARG A 176 -2.13 -10.42 -36.70
C ARG A 176 -1.45 -10.10 -35.38
N ALA A 177 -0.82 -11.07 -34.72
CA ALA A 177 -0.06 -10.88 -33.49
C ALA A 177 1.10 -9.89 -33.70
N ASN A 178 1.94 -10.11 -34.73
CA ASN A 178 3.04 -9.21 -35.06
C ASN A 178 2.57 -7.77 -35.34
N ASN A 179 1.43 -7.59 -36.01
CA ASN A 179 0.86 -6.27 -36.25
C ASN A 179 0.35 -5.60 -34.97
N LEU A 180 -0.17 -6.38 -34.02
CA LEU A 180 -0.55 -5.87 -32.70
C LEU A 180 0.69 -5.49 -31.89
N ASP A 181 1.76 -6.28 -31.94
CA ASP A 181 3.02 -5.98 -31.26
C ASP A 181 3.64 -4.68 -31.78
N ILE A 182 3.66 -4.48 -33.11
CA ILE A 182 4.14 -3.22 -33.72
C ILE A 182 3.30 -2.03 -33.23
N LYS A 183 1.98 -2.18 -33.10
CA LYS A 183 1.11 -1.13 -32.57
C LYS A 183 1.34 -0.89 -31.08
N ALA A 184 1.52 -1.94 -30.28
CA ALA A 184 1.82 -1.85 -28.85
C ALA A 184 3.14 -1.08 -28.63
N LEU A 185 4.21 -1.44 -29.35
CA LEU A 185 5.49 -0.72 -29.34
C LEU A 185 5.35 0.75 -29.78
N GLY A 186 4.46 1.04 -30.74
CA GLY A 186 4.13 2.40 -31.15
C GLY A 186 3.51 3.22 -30.00
N ILE A 187 2.50 2.64 -29.34
CA ILE A 187 1.81 3.25 -28.20
C ILE A 187 2.76 3.44 -27.00
N GLU A 188 3.63 2.48 -26.72
CA GLU A 188 4.65 2.60 -25.66
C GLU A 188 5.60 3.77 -25.89
N ARG A 189 6.06 3.96 -27.13
CA ARG A 189 6.90 5.12 -27.49
C ARG A 189 6.16 6.43 -27.31
N GLU A 190 4.89 6.51 -27.73
CA GLU A 190 4.06 7.69 -27.52
C GLU A 190 3.85 7.98 -26.03
N ARG A 191 3.57 6.95 -25.23
CA ARG A 191 3.44 7.04 -23.77
C ARG A 191 4.72 7.56 -23.13
N ALA A 192 5.89 7.09 -23.55
CA ALA A 192 7.18 7.56 -23.05
C ALA A 192 7.44 9.04 -23.41
N LEU A 193 7.10 9.47 -24.63
CA LEU A 193 7.20 10.88 -25.04
C LEU A 193 6.27 11.78 -24.23
N LEU A 194 5.02 11.35 -24.00
CA LEU A 194 4.05 12.09 -23.19
C LEU A 194 4.50 12.18 -21.72
N ALA A 195 5.03 11.11 -21.15
CA ALA A 195 5.58 11.11 -19.79
C ALA A 195 6.75 12.10 -19.65
N ASN A 196 7.66 12.14 -20.63
CA ASN A 196 8.75 13.12 -20.63
C ASN A 196 8.23 14.57 -20.71
N ASN A 197 7.25 14.83 -21.57
CA ASN A 197 6.61 16.15 -21.65
C ASN A 197 5.93 16.54 -20.32
N GLN A 198 5.28 15.59 -19.64
CA GLN A 198 4.70 15.83 -18.32
C GLN A 198 5.76 16.23 -17.29
N ILE A 199 6.89 15.50 -17.23
CA ILE A 199 8.00 15.81 -16.31
C ILE A 199 8.53 17.23 -16.55
N GLN A 200 8.69 17.64 -17.82
CA GLN A 200 9.11 19.00 -18.18
C GLN A 200 8.11 20.07 -17.72
N LEU A 201 6.81 19.82 -17.87
CA LEU A 201 5.76 20.74 -17.39
C LEU A 201 5.76 20.84 -15.86
N GLU A 202 5.92 19.73 -15.14
CA GLU A 202 6.01 19.72 -13.68
C GLU A 202 7.25 20.45 -13.16
N GLU A 203 8.38 20.37 -13.88
CA GLU A 203 9.59 21.14 -13.56
C GLU A 203 9.38 22.64 -13.79
N ASN A 204 8.75 23.03 -14.90
CA ASN A 204 8.39 24.42 -15.16
C ASN A 204 7.43 24.99 -14.10
N ILE A 205 6.43 24.21 -13.66
CA ILE A 205 5.52 24.59 -12.57
C ILE A 205 6.29 24.78 -11.25
N ARG A 206 7.19 23.84 -10.90
CA ARG A 206 8.04 23.96 -9.70
C ARG A 206 8.90 25.22 -9.75
N GLU A 207 9.50 25.52 -10.91
CA GLU A 207 10.31 26.73 -11.09
C GLU A 207 9.48 28.02 -11.00
N LEU A 208 8.27 28.05 -11.57
CA LEU A 208 7.35 29.17 -11.41
C LEU A 208 6.94 29.38 -9.95
N HIS A 209 6.66 28.30 -9.21
CA HIS A 209 6.38 28.39 -7.77
C HIS A 209 7.59 28.95 -6.98
N ARG A 210 8.82 28.55 -7.30
CA ARG A 210 10.03 29.14 -6.68
C ARG A 210 10.14 30.63 -6.97
N ARG A 211 9.92 31.05 -8.22
CA ARG A 211 9.95 32.48 -8.61
C ARG A 211 8.85 33.28 -7.94
N MET A 212 7.66 32.69 -7.78
CA MET A 212 6.55 33.33 -7.10
C MET A 212 6.81 33.49 -5.60
N ASN A 213 7.36 32.46 -4.95
CA ASN A 213 7.74 32.51 -3.54
C ASN A 213 8.84 33.55 -3.28
N THR A 214 9.91 33.56 -4.08
CA THR A 214 10.98 34.56 -3.94
C THR A 214 10.45 35.99 -4.15
N ARG A 215 9.54 36.18 -5.11
CA ARG A 215 8.85 37.47 -5.31
C ARG A 215 7.95 37.85 -4.13
N SER A 216 7.18 36.90 -3.58
CA SER A 216 6.34 37.12 -2.40
C SER A 216 7.15 37.51 -1.18
N GLU A 217 8.27 36.81 -0.92
CA GLU A 217 9.20 37.15 0.16
C GLU A 217 9.81 38.53 0.01
N SER A 218 10.16 38.93 -1.22
CA SER A 218 10.64 40.29 -1.50
C SER A 218 9.58 41.32 -1.15
N ILE A 219 8.34 41.13 -1.60
CA ILE A 219 7.21 42.03 -1.31
C ILE A 219 6.95 42.10 0.20
N GLN A 220 7.00 40.98 0.92
CA GLN A 220 6.83 40.96 2.37
C GLN A 220 7.95 41.70 3.09
N ARG A 221 9.21 41.57 2.63
CA ARG A 221 10.34 42.32 3.18
C ARG A 221 10.15 43.83 2.98
N ASP A 222 9.73 44.25 1.78
CA ASP A 222 9.48 45.66 1.48
C ASP A 222 8.31 46.22 2.32
N GLN A 223 7.23 45.45 2.50
CA GLN A 223 6.12 45.84 3.38
C GLN A 223 6.54 45.97 4.85
N LYS A 224 7.37 45.05 5.35
CA LYS A 224 7.93 45.14 6.72
C LYS A 224 8.81 46.37 6.88
N TRP A 225 9.61 46.69 5.87
CA TRP A 225 10.43 47.89 5.86
C TRP A 225 9.60 49.18 5.87
N GLU A 226 8.57 49.26 5.02
CA GLU A 226 7.67 50.43 4.98
C GLU A 226 6.88 50.59 6.27
N THR A 227 6.36 49.50 6.85
CA THR A 227 5.68 49.57 8.16
C THR A 227 6.60 50.00 9.28
N SER A 228 7.88 49.58 9.27
CA SER A 228 8.87 50.06 10.24
C SER A 228 9.16 51.55 10.09
N LYS A 229 9.28 52.05 8.85
CA LYS A 229 9.42 53.49 8.59
C LYS A 229 8.20 54.27 9.06
N LEU A 230 6.99 53.76 8.82
CA LEU A 230 5.76 54.41 9.24
C LEU A 230 5.71 54.55 10.76
N LYS A 231 6.04 53.47 11.50
CA LYS A 231 6.14 53.50 12.97
C LYS A 231 7.15 54.55 13.46
N GLN A 232 8.32 54.62 12.83
CA GLN A 232 9.32 55.63 13.18
C GLN A 232 8.80 57.06 12.96
N ARG A 233 8.06 57.30 11.87
CA ARG A 233 7.43 58.59 11.60
C ARG A 233 6.31 58.92 12.59
N ASP A 234 5.51 57.92 12.97
CA ASP A 234 4.45 58.09 13.97
C ASP A 234 5.04 58.41 15.35
N GLU A 235 6.12 57.74 15.74
CA GLU A 235 6.86 58.02 16.98
C GLU A 235 7.45 59.43 16.97
N GLN A 236 8.06 59.85 15.86
CA GLN A 236 8.55 61.24 15.70
C GLN A 236 7.40 62.26 15.76
N ALA A 237 6.25 61.97 15.15
CA ALA A 237 5.09 62.85 15.20
C ALA A 237 4.53 62.97 16.62
N LEU A 238 4.59 61.90 17.42
CA LEU A 238 4.15 61.89 18.81
C LEU A 238 5.07 62.74 19.68
N ILE A 239 6.40 62.61 19.53
CA ILE A 239 7.40 63.45 20.21
C ILE A 239 7.20 64.93 19.85
N LEU A 240 7.03 65.26 18.57
CA LEU A 240 6.78 66.64 18.13
C LEU A 240 5.46 67.17 18.69
N SER A 241 4.41 66.34 18.74
CA SER A 241 3.13 66.73 19.33
C SER A 241 3.24 67.01 20.82
N GLU A 242 4.07 66.26 21.53
CA GLU A 242 4.35 66.50 22.96
C GLU A 242 5.11 67.80 23.17
N GLN A 243 6.13 68.08 22.35
CA GLN A 243 6.87 69.36 22.38
C GLN A 243 5.94 70.55 22.08
N VAL A 244 5.02 70.43 21.11
CA VAL A 244 4.04 71.49 20.82
C VAL A 244 3.09 71.71 22.00
N ARG A 245 2.66 70.63 22.69
CA ARG A 245 1.82 70.74 23.88
C ARG A 245 2.54 71.45 25.02
N GLU A 246 3.82 71.15 25.24
CA GLU A 246 4.65 71.80 26.24
C GLU A 246 4.85 73.29 25.93
N LEU A 247 5.14 73.64 24.67
CA LEU A 247 5.23 75.04 24.24
C LEU A 247 3.91 75.80 24.37
N ALA A 248 2.77 75.13 24.14
CA ALA A 248 1.46 75.73 24.38
C ALA A 248 1.25 76.02 25.87
N ALA A 249 1.58 75.07 26.75
CA ALA A 249 1.49 75.26 28.19
C ALA A 249 2.41 76.40 28.69
N GLN A 250 3.65 76.48 28.19
CA GLN A 250 4.56 77.59 28.50
C GLN A 250 4.03 78.95 28.00
N ASN A 251 3.42 79.00 26.81
CA ASN A 251 2.79 80.22 26.33
C ASN A 251 1.59 80.65 27.19
N ASP A 252 0.80 79.70 27.68
CA ASP A 252 -0.33 79.99 28.57
C ASP A 252 0.18 80.49 29.94
N GLU A 253 1.29 79.95 30.45
CA GLU A 253 1.95 80.46 31.65
C GLU A 253 2.49 81.88 31.46
N LEU A 254 3.18 82.14 30.34
CA LEU A 254 3.66 83.48 29.98
C LEU A 254 2.53 84.49 29.81
N ARG A 255 1.38 84.07 29.24
CA ARG A 255 0.17 84.91 29.17
C ARG A 255 -0.37 85.23 30.54
N ALA A 256 -0.47 84.22 31.42
CA ALA A 256 -0.93 84.44 32.79
C ALA A 256 0.03 85.39 33.56
N GLU A 257 1.33 85.30 33.33
CA GLU A 257 2.31 86.21 33.92
C GLU A 257 2.21 87.62 33.32
N ALA A 258 2.02 87.75 32.01
CA ALA A 258 1.75 89.04 31.36
C ALA A 258 0.47 89.69 31.88
N ASP A 259 -0.60 88.93 32.11
CA ASP A 259 -1.85 89.41 32.70
C ASP A 259 -1.63 89.88 34.15
N ARG A 260 -0.87 89.13 34.96
CA ARG A 260 -0.50 89.54 36.33
C ARG A 260 0.33 90.84 36.34
N LEU A 261 1.34 90.93 35.48
CA LEU A 261 2.17 92.13 35.35
C LEU A 261 1.34 93.32 34.86
N SER A 262 0.40 93.10 33.93
CA SER A 262 -0.51 94.13 33.45
C SER A 262 -1.42 94.65 34.57
N GLN A 263 -1.98 93.76 35.39
CA GLN A 263 -2.77 94.14 36.58
C GLN A 263 -1.93 94.89 37.62
N ALA A 264 -0.70 94.45 37.88
CA ALA A 264 0.20 95.13 38.80
C ALA A 264 0.60 96.53 38.29
N LEU A 265 0.82 96.67 36.98
CA LEU A 265 1.06 97.97 36.34
C LEU A 265 -0.17 98.87 36.42
N GLU A 266 -1.37 98.33 36.17
CA GLU A 266 -2.62 99.09 36.31
C GLU A 266 -2.79 99.63 37.73
N GLN A 267 -2.62 98.78 38.75
CA GLN A 267 -2.64 99.18 40.16
C GLN A 267 -1.57 100.24 40.49
N ALA A 268 -0.35 100.08 39.98
CA ALA A 268 0.72 101.07 40.16
C ALA A 268 0.36 102.41 39.50
N THR A 269 -0.26 102.39 38.31
CA THR A 269 -0.71 103.63 37.64
C THR A 269 -1.88 104.29 38.37
N GLU A 270 -2.80 103.52 38.96
CA GLU A 270 -3.87 104.06 39.82
C GLU A 270 -3.28 104.75 41.06
N LEU A 271 -2.34 104.12 41.76
CA LEU A 271 -1.64 104.75 42.89
C LEU A 271 -0.90 106.03 42.50
N VAL A 272 -0.26 106.05 41.33
CA VAL A 272 0.38 107.28 40.81
C VAL A 272 -0.66 108.37 40.54
N LYS A 273 -1.82 108.03 39.95
CA LYS A 273 -2.92 108.99 39.75
C LYS A 273 -3.44 109.53 41.08
N GLU A 274 -3.68 108.67 42.06
CA GLU A 274 -4.12 109.09 43.40
C GLU A 274 -3.09 110.01 44.08
N ASN A 275 -1.80 109.69 43.96
CA ASN A 275 -0.74 110.55 44.49
C ASN A 275 -0.69 111.88 43.74
N ALA A 276 -0.84 111.89 42.41
CA ALA A 276 -0.89 113.12 41.63
C ALA A 276 -2.08 114.00 42.04
N THR A 277 -3.25 113.41 42.31
CA THR A 277 -4.41 114.15 42.84
C THR A 277 -4.14 114.71 44.23
N LYS A 278 -3.51 113.94 45.13
CA LYS A 278 -3.13 114.42 46.47
C LYS A 278 -2.09 115.53 46.41
N PHE A 279 -1.10 115.46 45.52
CA PHE A 279 -0.14 116.55 45.31
C PHE A 279 -0.82 117.80 44.77
N ALA A 280 -1.76 117.68 43.83
CA ALA A 280 -2.54 118.81 43.36
C ALA A 280 -3.38 119.44 44.48
N GLU A 281 -3.98 118.63 45.37
CA GLU A 281 -4.66 119.12 46.57
C GLU A 281 -3.70 119.84 47.53
N PHE A 282 -2.50 119.29 47.75
CA PHE A 282 -1.47 119.93 48.57
C PHE A 282 -0.99 121.25 47.97
N ASP A 283 -0.81 121.35 46.66
CA ASP A 283 -0.44 122.59 45.99
C ASP A 283 -1.51 123.68 46.17
N VAL A 284 -2.80 123.31 46.13
CA VAL A 284 -3.91 124.23 46.45
C VAL A 284 -3.85 124.67 47.91
N GLN A 285 -3.69 123.72 48.85
CA GLN A 285 -3.57 124.05 50.27
C GLN A 285 -2.36 124.94 50.57
N LEU A 286 -1.25 124.72 49.87
CA LEU A 286 -0.04 125.52 50.02
C LEU A 286 -0.25 126.94 49.47
N SER A 287 -0.93 127.09 48.33
CA SER A 287 -1.32 128.40 47.80
C SER A 287 -2.29 129.14 48.73
N GLU A 288 -3.25 128.45 49.35
CA GLU A 288 -4.13 129.03 50.37
C GLU A 288 -3.34 129.48 51.62
N ALA A 289 -2.40 128.67 52.09
CA ALA A 289 -1.53 129.01 53.22
C ALA A 289 -0.60 130.19 52.91
N GLU A 290 -0.04 130.26 51.70
CA GLU A 290 0.74 131.41 51.23
C GLU A 290 -0.12 132.69 51.22
N HIS A 291 -1.37 132.61 50.76
CA HIS A 291 -2.29 133.75 50.79
C HIS A 291 -2.66 134.18 52.22
N GLN A 292 -2.83 133.22 53.13
CA GLN A 292 -3.02 133.51 54.57
C GLN A 292 -1.78 134.18 55.19
N LEU A 293 -0.57 133.76 54.81
CA LEU A 293 0.66 134.41 55.26
C LEU A 293 0.79 135.82 54.69
N GLU A 294 0.40 136.04 53.44
CA GLU A 294 0.43 137.37 52.82
C GLU A 294 -0.56 138.32 53.52
N THR A 295 -1.79 137.88 53.77
CA THR A 295 -2.80 138.65 54.52
C THR A 295 -2.36 138.92 55.97
N MET A 296 -1.82 137.93 56.67
CA MET A 296 -1.20 138.17 57.98
C MET A 296 0.00 139.13 57.90
N GLY A 297 0.74 139.11 56.78
CA GLY A 297 1.83 140.03 56.51
C GLY A 297 1.35 141.47 56.33
N THR A 298 0.24 141.68 55.61
CA THR A 298 -0.40 142.99 55.49
C THR A 298 -0.96 143.48 56.81
N ASP A 299 -1.67 142.62 57.55
CA ASP A 299 -2.22 142.95 58.87
C ASP A 299 -1.11 143.35 59.86
N ASN A 300 0.01 142.61 59.86
CA ASN A 300 1.17 142.94 60.68
C ASN A 300 1.82 144.27 60.27
N LYS A 301 1.78 144.63 58.99
CA LYS A 301 2.29 145.92 58.51
C LYS A 301 1.37 147.07 58.95
N GLU A 302 0.06 146.90 58.80
CA GLU A 302 -0.93 147.87 59.27
C GLU A 302 -0.86 148.06 60.79
N LEU A 303 -0.69 146.99 61.56
CA LEU A 303 -0.47 147.05 63.01
C LEU A 303 0.81 147.80 63.36
N ARG A 304 1.90 147.59 62.61
CA ARG A 304 3.14 148.37 62.81
C ARG A 304 2.93 149.86 62.52
N GLU A 305 2.24 150.21 61.44
CA GLU A 305 1.91 151.61 61.11
C GLU A 305 0.99 152.26 62.16
N LEU A 306 0.03 151.51 62.71
CA LEU A 306 -0.81 151.98 63.82
C LEU A 306 -0.02 152.21 65.11
N ILE A 307 0.94 151.32 65.44
CA ILE A 307 1.83 151.48 66.58
C ILE A 307 2.72 152.72 66.39
N GLU A 308 3.35 152.88 65.22
CA GLU A 308 4.23 154.02 64.92
C GLU A 308 3.47 155.36 64.97
N ASN A 309 2.24 155.40 64.44
CA ASN A 309 1.37 156.58 64.55
C ASN A 309 0.98 156.89 66.01
N LYS A 310 0.75 155.85 66.83
CA LYS A 310 0.43 156.02 68.25
C LYS A 310 1.64 156.52 69.04
N GLU A 311 2.83 156.00 68.76
CA GLU A 311 4.08 156.45 69.38
C GLU A 311 4.38 157.93 69.06
N LEU A 312 4.12 158.38 67.82
CA LEU A 312 4.25 159.80 67.45
C LEU A 312 3.29 160.72 68.24
N LEU A 313 2.04 160.30 68.43
CA LEU A 313 1.05 161.03 69.22
C LEU A 313 1.40 161.09 70.73
N GLU A 314 1.94 160.01 71.29
CA GLU A 314 2.40 159.97 72.68
C GLU A 314 3.62 160.88 72.91
N ILE A 315 4.55 160.97 71.95
CA ILE A 315 5.70 161.89 72.01
C ILE A 315 5.24 163.36 72.01
N GLU A 316 4.21 163.70 71.24
CA GLU A 316 3.67 165.07 71.19
C GLU A 316 2.92 165.46 72.47
N GLN A 317 2.18 164.52 73.09
CA GLN A 317 1.58 164.71 74.42
C GLN A 317 2.64 164.89 75.53
N PHE A 318 3.75 164.16 75.45
CA PHE A 318 4.84 164.29 76.42
C PHE A 318 5.52 165.65 76.36
N ARG A 319 5.63 166.25 75.16
CA ARG A 319 6.24 167.58 74.97
C ARG A 319 5.40 168.71 75.56
N LEU A 320 4.07 168.62 75.43
CA LEU A 320 3.12 169.58 76.00
C LEU A 320 3.00 169.45 77.53
N SER A 321 3.21 168.25 78.07
CA SER A 321 3.17 168.01 79.52
C SER A 321 4.42 168.52 80.25
N THR A 322 5.58 168.59 79.59
CA THR A 322 6.82 169.11 80.23
C THR A 322 6.84 170.64 80.39
N GLU A 323 6.09 171.39 79.58
CA GLU A 323 6.07 172.87 79.64
C GLU A 323 5.16 173.41 80.77
N ILE A 324 4.23 172.59 81.28
CA ILE A 324 3.23 172.99 82.30
C ILE A 324 3.68 172.67 83.75
N LEU A 325 4.70 171.82 83.95
CA LEU A 325 5.06 171.25 85.26
C LEU A 325 6.24 171.94 85.99
N ALA A 326 6.66 173.14 85.57
CA ALA A 326 7.73 173.89 86.23
C ALA A 326 7.28 174.80 87.41
N THR A 327 6.03 174.71 87.86
CA THR A 327 5.55 175.42 89.06
C THR A 327 4.86 174.48 90.06
N GLU A 328 5.55 174.28 91.20
CA GLU A 328 5.11 173.83 92.54
C GLU A 328 5.10 172.33 92.94
N PRO A 329 5.34 172.03 94.25
CA PRO A 329 5.88 170.75 94.75
C PRO A 329 4.93 169.99 95.70
N ASP A 330 4.79 168.66 95.56
CA ASP A 330 4.40 167.75 96.67
C ASP A 330 4.54 166.24 96.33
N ILE A 331 5.77 165.70 96.29
CA ILE A 331 6.00 164.26 95.98
C ILE A 331 6.44 163.45 97.21
N HIS A 332 6.84 164.10 98.32
CA HIS A 332 7.45 163.37 99.44
C HIS A 332 6.48 162.56 100.32
N GLN A 333 5.16 162.69 100.16
CA GLN A 333 4.20 161.92 100.94
C GLN A 333 3.83 160.56 100.35
N LYS A 334 4.09 160.30 99.06
CA LYS A 334 3.68 159.03 98.41
C LYS A 334 4.73 157.91 98.47
N GLU A 335 5.97 158.21 98.82
CA GLU A 335 7.04 157.20 98.91
C GLU A 335 6.97 156.33 100.18
N LEU A 336 6.28 156.79 101.24
CA LEU A 336 6.22 156.05 102.50
C LEU A 336 5.18 154.92 102.52
N GLU A 337 4.13 155.02 101.70
CA GLU A 337 3.04 154.03 101.68
C GLU A 337 3.35 152.78 100.85
N LEU A 338 4.30 152.86 99.90
CA LEU A 338 4.68 151.74 99.03
C LEU A 338 5.68 150.76 99.68
N GLU A 339 6.41 151.17 100.72
CA GLU A 339 7.40 150.31 101.38
C GLU A 339 6.75 149.30 102.35
N ASN A 340 5.58 149.63 102.92
CA ASN A 340 4.88 148.76 103.88
C ASN A 340 4.13 147.58 103.23
N LEU A 341 3.81 147.65 101.94
CA LEU A 341 3.12 146.56 101.23
C LEU A 341 4.10 145.51 100.65
N ARG A 342 5.39 145.83 100.52
CA ARG A 342 6.41 144.92 99.98
C ARG A 342 6.87 143.85 100.96
N GLN A 343 6.85 144.13 102.27
CA GLN A 343 7.33 143.19 103.29
C GLN A 343 6.34 142.04 103.59
N GLY A 344 5.04 142.23 103.33
CA GLY A 344 4.02 141.20 103.61
C GLY A 344 3.97 140.04 102.62
N LEU A 345 4.38 140.25 101.37
CA LEU A 345 4.23 139.25 100.30
C LEU A 345 5.36 138.20 100.32
N ILE A 346 6.53 138.54 100.84
CA ILE A 346 7.72 137.67 100.80
C ILE A 346 7.63 136.53 101.83
N ALA A 347 6.95 136.74 102.97
CA ALA A 347 6.84 135.75 104.05
C ALA A 347 5.88 134.57 103.75
N ALA A 348 4.93 134.73 102.83
CA ALA A 348 3.89 133.72 102.56
C ALA A 348 4.31 132.64 101.54
N THR A 349 5.33 132.90 100.72
CA THR A 349 5.76 132.00 99.63
C THR A 349 6.85 130.99 100.02
N GLU A 350 7.53 131.17 101.16
CA GLU A 350 8.59 130.26 101.60
C GLU A 350 8.09 129.02 102.38
N THR A 351 6.86 129.03 102.87
CA THR A 351 6.30 127.94 103.71
C THR A 351 5.60 126.83 102.92
N ALA A 352 5.09 127.10 101.71
CA ALA A 352 4.37 126.09 100.92
C ALA A 352 5.27 125.12 100.14
N LYS A 353 6.55 125.45 99.91
CA LYS A 353 7.50 124.61 99.15
C LYS A 353 8.24 123.56 99.99
N ARG A 354 8.01 123.53 101.32
CA ARG A 354 8.79 122.70 102.25
C ARG A 354 8.08 121.46 102.76
N LEU A 355 6.83 121.22 102.42
CA LEU A 355 6.04 120.22 103.14
C LEU A 355 5.80 118.88 102.45
N PHE A 356 5.51 118.71 101.15
CA PHE A 356 5.28 117.34 100.65
C PHE A 356 5.62 117.12 99.17
N GLY A 357 6.66 116.31 98.93
CA GLY A 357 6.96 115.61 97.68
C GLY A 357 7.56 114.22 98.00
N ASN A 358 7.23 113.26 97.13
CA ASN A 358 7.83 111.92 96.89
C ASN A 358 7.41 110.80 97.90
N GLU A 359 7.14 109.52 97.57
CA GLU A 359 7.49 108.63 96.43
C GLU A 359 6.82 107.21 96.59
N ILE A 360 6.71 106.42 95.50
CA ILE A 360 7.00 104.94 95.36
C ILE A 360 5.95 103.80 95.66
N ALA A 361 5.67 103.03 94.58
CA ALA A 361 5.68 101.56 94.32
C ALA A 361 4.67 100.48 94.83
N GLU A 362 4.37 99.58 93.87
CA GLU A 362 4.32 98.10 93.84
C GLU A 362 3.24 97.24 94.57
N ASP A 363 2.46 96.51 93.73
CA ASP A 363 2.26 95.04 93.63
C ASP A 363 1.58 94.13 94.71
N ILE A 364 0.64 93.30 94.18
CA ILE A 364 0.39 91.83 94.41
C ILE A 364 -0.66 91.31 95.44
N GLU A 365 -1.61 90.49 94.90
CA GLU A 365 -2.38 89.31 95.42
C GLU A 365 -3.35 89.47 96.64
N GLU A 366 -4.46 88.75 96.87
CA GLU A 366 -4.99 87.43 96.48
C GLU A 366 -6.49 87.26 96.95
N GLU A 367 -7.19 86.25 96.39
CA GLU A 367 -8.20 85.34 96.99
C GLU A 367 -9.71 85.63 97.30
N ASN A 368 -10.51 84.62 96.90
CA ASN A 368 -11.61 83.89 97.60
C ASN A 368 -13.09 84.35 97.57
N ASN A 369 -13.99 83.47 97.06
CA ASN A 369 -14.96 82.71 97.90
C ASN A 369 -15.97 81.78 97.14
N ASN A 370 -16.01 80.52 97.58
CA ASN A 370 -17.15 79.64 97.95
C ASN A 370 -18.45 79.44 97.10
N ASN A 371 -18.82 78.16 96.95
CA ASN A 371 -20.05 77.47 97.45
C ASN A 371 -20.89 76.61 96.45
N LEU A 372 -21.29 75.42 96.96
CA LEU A 372 -22.63 74.76 96.88
C LEU A 372 -22.92 73.61 95.86
N VAL A 373 -22.80 72.37 96.39
CA VAL A 373 -23.68 71.16 96.35
C VAL A 373 -24.78 70.99 95.27
N VAL A 374 -24.88 69.76 94.70
CA VAL A 374 -26.08 68.88 94.50
C VAL A 374 -26.21 68.24 93.08
N THR A 375 -25.96 66.92 93.02
CA THR A 375 -26.57 65.86 92.16
C THR A 375 -26.79 66.03 90.64
N ASP A 376 -25.73 66.05 89.83
CA ASP A 376 -25.84 65.80 88.37
C ASP A 376 -25.00 64.62 87.85
N ASN A 377 -24.23 63.93 88.72
CA ASN A 377 -23.20 63.00 88.27
C ASN A 377 -23.70 61.72 87.59
N THR A 378 -24.86 61.14 87.94
CA THR A 378 -25.33 59.93 87.24
C THR A 378 -25.91 60.25 85.86
N ASN A 379 -26.54 61.41 85.70
CA ASN A 379 -27.14 61.82 84.43
C ASN A 379 -26.09 62.42 83.48
N SER A 380 -25.09 63.13 84.01
CA SER A 380 -23.94 63.57 83.23
C SER A 380 -23.04 62.40 82.84
N GLU A 381 -22.83 61.41 83.71
CA GLU A 381 -22.05 60.21 83.41
C GLU A 381 -22.78 59.30 82.41
N LEU A 382 -24.10 59.16 82.48
CA LEU A 382 -24.90 58.49 81.44
C LEU A 382 -24.89 59.26 80.11
N ARG A 383 -24.96 60.59 80.12
CA ARG A 383 -24.84 61.42 78.89
C ARG A 383 -23.46 61.32 78.28
N ILE A 384 -22.39 61.35 79.09
CA ILE A 384 -21.02 61.16 78.63
C ILE A 384 -20.85 59.75 78.06
N ARG A 385 -21.41 58.73 78.69
CA ARG A 385 -21.36 57.35 78.20
C ARG A 385 -22.20 57.15 76.92
N LEU A 386 -23.33 57.84 76.80
CA LEU A 386 -24.14 57.86 75.57
C LEU A 386 -23.36 58.53 74.43
N ILE A 387 -22.73 59.69 74.69
CA ILE A 387 -21.87 60.40 73.72
C ILE A 387 -20.65 59.55 73.35
N GLN A 388 -20.05 58.83 74.30
CA GLN A 388 -18.94 57.91 74.03
C GLN A 388 -19.40 56.73 73.17
N MET A 389 -20.55 56.13 73.47
CA MET A 389 -21.14 55.08 72.64
C MET A 389 -21.53 55.59 71.25
N ASP A 390 -22.07 56.81 71.13
CA ASP A 390 -22.39 57.43 69.84
C ASP A 390 -21.13 57.74 69.03
N GLN A 391 -20.05 58.18 69.71
CA GLN A 391 -18.74 58.36 69.08
C GLN A 391 -18.12 57.02 68.66
N GLU A 392 -18.27 55.97 69.46
CA GLU A 392 -17.83 54.62 69.10
C GLU A 392 -18.66 54.03 67.95
N LEU A 393 -19.97 54.25 67.95
CA LEU A 393 -20.88 53.91 66.85
C LEU A 393 -20.46 54.63 65.58
N ALA A 394 -20.30 55.95 65.61
CA ALA A 394 -19.85 56.75 64.46
C ALA A 394 -18.46 56.34 63.96
N ARG A 395 -17.52 56.00 64.86
CA ARG A 395 -16.21 55.44 64.48
C ARG A 395 -16.36 54.06 63.86
N SER A 396 -17.26 53.21 64.37
CA SER A 396 -17.51 51.87 63.84
C SER A 396 -18.21 51.94 62.48
N GLU A 397 -19.17 52.84 62.30
CA GLU A 397 -19.87 53.10 61.02
C GLU A 397 -18.90 53.64 59.98
N LYS A 398 -18.01 54.56 60.36
CA LYS A 398 -16.97 55.06 59.46
C LYS A 398 -16.01 53.94 59.03
N LYS A 399 -15.55 53.11 59.97
CA LYS A 399 -14.71 51.94 59.67
C LYS A 399 -15.43 50.93 58.77
N TYR A 400 -16.71 50.68 59.04
CA TYR A 400 -17.54 49.80 58.22
C TYR A 400 -17.71 50.33 56.80
N LEU A 401 -17.90 51.65 56.63
CA LEU A 401 -17.96 52.29 55.32
C LEU A 401 -16.63 52.25 54.58
N GLU A 402 -15.51 52.45 55.28
CA GLU A 402 -14.16 52.32 54.73
C GLU A 402 -13.86 50.87 54.32
N GLU A 403 -14.24 49.88 55.12
CA GLU A 403 -14.17 48.46 54.77
C GLU A 403 -15.06 48.12 53.58
N GLN A 404 -16.28 48.67 53.52
CA GLN A 404 -17.19 48.46 52.39
C GLN A 404 -16.64 49.06 51.10
N ARG A 405 -15.99 50.24 51.17
CA ARG A 405 -15.27 50.83 50.03
C ARG A 405 -14.08 49.97 49.60
N HIS A 406 -13.25 49.53 50.54
CA HIS A 406 -12.14 48.64 50.25
C HIS A 406 -12.60 47.30 49.68
N GLN A 407 -13.75 46.78 50.11
CA GLN A 407 -14.31 45.54 49.58
C GLN A 407 -14.76 45.70 48.12
N VAL A 408 -15.39 46.83 47.77
CA VAL A 408 -15.73 47.16 46.37
C VAL A 408 -14.48 47.33 45.51
N GLU A 409 -13.47 48.06 46.00
CA GLU A 409 -12.18 48.18 45.31
C GLU A 409 -11.51 46.83 45.09
N LEU A 410 -11.57 45.91 46.07
CA LEU A 410 -11.03 44.56 45.94
C LEU A 410 -11.80 43.74 44.89
N GLU A 411 -13.13 43.84 44.86
CA GLU A 411 -13.98 43.16 43.88
C GLU A 411 -13.72 43.65 42.45
N GLU A 412 -13.58 44.96 42.25
CA GLU A 412 -13.20 45.55 40.96
C GLU A 412 -11.81 45.07 40.52
N LEU A 413 -10.85 45.02 41.45
CA LEU A 413 -9.49 44.53 41.17
C LEU A 413 -9.50 43.03 40.84
N LEU A 414 -10.35 42.25 41.50
CA LEU A 414 -10.51 40.82 41.24
C LEU A 414 -11.16 40.57 39.86
N GLN A 415 -12.21 41.32 39.51
CA GLN A 415 -12.81 41.29 38.17
C GLN A 415 -11.82 41.69 37.08
N GLN A 416 -11.01 42.72 37.34
CA GLN A 416 -9.93 43.12 36.42
C GLN A 416 -8.91 42.00 36.24
N LYS A 417 -8.53 41.30 37.33
CA LYS A 417 -7.61 40.15 37.26
C LYS A 417 -8.21 38.94 36.55
N GLU A 418 -9.50 38.68 36.69
CA GLU A 418 -10.20 37.63 35.94
C GLU A 418 -10.22 37.95 34.44
N LEU A 419 -10.51 39.20 34.07
CA LEU A 419 -10.44 39.67 32.68
C LEU A 419 -9.03 39.53 32.11
N ASP A 420 -8.02 39.93 32.88
CA ASP A 420 -6.60 39.78 32.49
C ASP A 420 -6.22 38.30 32.36
N ALA A 421 -6.69 37.43 33.27
CA ALA A 421 -6.45 35.99 33.20
C ALA A 421 -7.11 35.35 31.97
N VAL A 422 -8.33 35.76 31.62
CA VAL A 422 -9.01 35.32 30.39
C VAL A 422 -8.24 35.79 29.16
N ARG A 423 -7.80 37.06 29.13
CA ARG A 423 -6.98 37.60 28.03
C ARG A 423 -5.67 36.82 27.89
N LEU A 424 -4.94 36.62 28.99
CA LEU A 424 -3.72 35.81 29.02
C LEU A 424 -3.98 34.37 28.57
N MET A 425 -5.10 33.77 28.95
CA MET A 425 -5.45 32.41 28.51
C MET A 425 -5.71 32.37 27.00
N THR A 426 -6.44 33.35 26.46
CA THR A 426 -6.68 33.46 25.02
C THR A 426 -5.40 33.74 24.24
N ASP A 427 -4.52 34.59 24.78
CA ASP A 427 -3.21 34.87 24.18
C ASP A 427 -2.31 33.65 24.27
N CYS A 428 -2.29 32.91 25.38
CA CYS A 428 -1.59 31.63 25.50
C CYS A 428 -2.13 30.60 24.50
N GLN A 429 -3.44 30.50 24.30
CA GLN A 429 -4.02 29.64 23.27
C GLN A 429 -3.63 30.10 21.86
N ARG A 430 -3.62 31.41 21.62
CA ARG A 430 -3.21 32.00 20.34
C ARG A 430 -1.73 31.76 20.06
N TYR A 431 -0.85 32.00 21.04
CA TYR A 431 0.57 31.71 20.96
C TYR A 431 0.84 30.21 20.84
N ARG A 432 0.10 29.36 21.55
CA ARG A 432 0.19 27.91 21.40
C ARG A 432 -0.24 27.46 19.99
N LYS A 433 -1.27 28.09 19.41
CA LYS A 433 -1.73 27.85 18.03
C LYS A 433 -0.76 28.42 16.98
N ILE A 434 -0.08 29.52 17.27
CA ILE A 434 0.98 30.10 16.41
C ILE A 434 2.24 29.24 16.46
N ALA A 435 2.66 28.81 17.66
CA ALA A 435 3.90 28.08 17.88
C ALA A 435 3.81 26.60 17.48
N PHE A 436 2.67 25.96 17.77
CA PHE A 436 2.49 24.52 17.56
C PHE A 436 1.39 24.19 16.54
N GLY A 437 0.83 25.20 15.85
CA GLY A 437 -0.25 25.00 14.89
C GLY A 437 -1.58 24.61 15.55
N ASP A 438 -2.58 24.32 14.72
CA ASP A 438 -3.87 23.83 15.20
C ASP A 438 -3.73 22.34 15.51
N ARG A 439 -3.56 22.01 16.79
CA ARG A 439 -3.37 20.62 17.26
C ARG A 439 -4.45 19.68 16.74
N ASP A 440 -5.69 20.15 16.59
CA ASP A 440 -6.78 19.33 16.05
C ASP A 440 -6.63 19.05 14.55
N LEU A 441 -6.06 19.99 13.79
CA LEU A 441 -5.73 19.76 12.38
C LEU A 441 -4.51 18.84 12.25
N GLU A 442 -3.51 18.99 13.12
CA GLU A 442 -2.35 18.11 13.15
C GLU A 442 -2.73 16.69 13.60
N MET A 443 -3.63 16.54 14.57
CA MET A 443 -4.19 15.25 14.99
C MET A 443 -4.96 14.58 13.84
N LYS A 444 -5.84 15.31 13.16
CA LYS A 444 -6.56 14.80 11.96
C LYS A 444 -5.61 14.42 10.83
N LYS A 445 -4.50 15.13 10.69
CA LYS A 445 -3.45 14.83 9.71
C LYS A 445 -2.68 13.58 10.09
N ILE A 446 -2.33 13.41 11.36
CA ILE A 446 -1.71 12.19 11.90
C ILE A 446 -2.66 10.99 11.76
N GLU A 447 -3.95 11.15 12.06
CA GLU A 447 -4.97 10.11 11.86
C GLU A 447 -5.09 9.70 10.38
N ARG A 448 -5.09 10.66 9.45
CA ARG A 448 -5.07 10.36 8.01
C ARG A 448 -3.80 9.61 7.61
N GLN A 449 -2.65 9.99 8.15
CA GLN A 449 -1.38 9.32 7.88
C GLN A 449 -1.30 7.92 8.47
N LEU A 450 -1.84 7.71 9.67
CA LEU A 450 -2.00 6.39 10.27
C LEU A 450 -2.89 5.50 9.41
N ASN A 451 -4.06 5.99 8.98
CA ASN A 451 -4.94 5.25 8.08
C ASN A 451 -4.28 4.94 6.73
N PHE A 452 -3.50 5.88 6.17
CA PHE A 452 -2.75 5.63 4.94
C PHE A 452 -1.65 4.58 5.13
N ARG A 453 -0.87 4.67 6.21
CA ARG A 453 0.14 3.67 6.56
C ARG A 453 -0.48 2.30 6.83
N ASP A 454 -1.64 2.24 7.48
CA ASP A 454 -2.37 1.00 7.68
C ASP A 454 -2.80 0.36 6.36
N LYS A 455 -3.28 1.17 5.40
CA LYS A 455 -3.57 0.69 4.03
C LYS A 455 -2.32 0.18 3.32
N GLN A 456 -1.19 0.89 3.41
CA GLN A 456 0.08 0.44 2.82
C GLN A 456 0.58 -0.85 3.47
N ILE A 457 0.51 -0.96 4.80
CA ILE A 457 0.83 -2.17 5.55
C ILE A 457 -0.09 -3.32 5.10
N GLN A 458 -1.36 -3.03 4.81
CA GLN A 458 -2.30 -4.03 4.31
C GLN A 458 -1.96 -4.48 2.88
N LYS A 459 -1.61 -3.55 1.97
CA LYS A 459 -1.11 -3.88 0.61
C LYS A 459 0.18 -4.71 0.67
N LEU A 460 1.16 -4.32 1.49
CA LEU A 460 2.40 -5.08 1.69
C LEU A 460 2.15 -6.46 2.29
N ARG A 461 1.25 -6.57 3.26
CA ARG A 461 0.84 -7.89 3.80
C ARG A 461 0.23 -8.77 2.73
N LYS A 462 -0.60 -8.22 1.84
CA LYS A 462 -1.18 -8.94 0.69
C LYS A 462 -0.07 -9.44 -0.23
N LYS A 463 0.87 -8.57 -0.64
CA LYS A 463 2.01 -8.94 -1.49
C LYS A 463 2.91 -10.00 -0.84
N CYS A 464 3.19 -9.87 0.46
CA CYS A 464 3.93 -10.91 1.19
C CYS A 464 3.17 -12.24 1.19
N SER A 465 1.85 -12.24 1.38
CA SER A 465 1.03 -13.45 1.29
C SER A 465 1.03 -14.08 -0.10
N GLU A 466 0.96 -13.27 -1.16
CA GLU A 466 1.08 -13.71 -2.56
C GLU A 466 2.46 -14.35 -2.82
N LEU A 467 3.54 -13.70 -2.40
CA LEU A 467 4.90 -14.24 -2.49
C LEU A 467 5.07 -15.53 -1.69
N TYR A 468 4.47 -15.63 -0.50
CA TYR A 468 4.50 -16.85 0.30
C TYR A 468 3.84 -18.02 -0.43
N LEU A 469 2.69 -17.79 -1.07
CA LEU A 469 1.99 -18.82 -1.87
C LEU A 469 2.79 -19.21 -3.12
N GLU A 470 3.45 -18.26 -3.77
CA GLU A 470 4.27 -18.57 -4.94
C GLU A 470 5.53 -19.36 -4.56
N VAL A 471 6.18 -19.02 -3.44
CA VAL A 471 7.28 -19.82 -2.88
C VAL A 471 6.81 -21.23 -2.53
N GLU A 472 5.61 -21.37 -1.97
CA GLU A 472 5.01 -22.68 -1.65
C GLU A 472 4.73 -23.49 -2.92
N ARG A 473 4.17 -22.88 -3.97
CA ARG A 473 4.01 -23.51 -5.31
C ARG A 473 5.34 -23.93 -5.93
N LEU A 474 6.37 -23.10 -5.82
CA LEU A 474 7.70 -23.42 -6.34
C LEU A 474 8.33 -24.58 -5.57
N MET A 475 8.10 -24.65 -4.25
CA MET A 475 8.51 -25.79 -3.43
C MET A 475 7.75 -27.07 -3.80
N GLU A 476 6.44 -27.01 -4.02
CA GLU A 476 5.63 -28.14 -4.49
C GLU A 476 6.07 -28.63 -5.88
N LYS A 477 6.30 -27.72 -6.83
CA LYS A 477 6.87 -28.03 -8.15
C LYS A 477 8.25 -28.68 -8.02
N ARG A 478 9.09 -28.19 -7.12
CA ARG A 478 10.42 -28.77 -6.89
C ARG A 478 10.32 -30.19 -6.32
N GLU A 479 9.41 -30.44 -5.38
CA GLU A 479 9.16 -31.79 -4.86
C GLU A 479 8.59 -32.73 -5.94
N SER A 480 7.75 -32.25 -6.86
CA SER A 480 7.28 -33.06 -7.98
C SER A 480 8.41 -33.39 -8.96
N PHE A 481 9.30 -32.44 -9.26
CA PHE A 481 10.49 -32.69 -10.08
C PHE A 481 11.49 -33.65 -9.41
N GLU A 482 11.65 -33.61 -8.09
CA GLU A 482 12.50 -34.56 -7.35
C GLU A 482 11.90 -35.97 -7.30
N LYS A 483 10.57 -36.10 -7.33
CA LYS A 483 9.87 -37.39 -7.49
C LYS A 483 10.01 -37.93 -8.91
N GLU A 484 9.86 -37.11 -9.95
CA GLU A 484 10.09 -37.50 -11.35
C GLU A 484 11.55 -37.89 -11.63
N LYS A 485 12.53 -37.18 -11.06
CA LYS A 485 13.96 -37.57 -11.18
C LYS A 485 14.27 -38.91 -10.54
N LYS A 486 13.58 -39.29 -9.47
CA LYS A 486 13.72 -40.63 -8.86
C LYS A 486 13.12 -41.73 -9.73
N ILE A 487 12.03 -41.44 -10.44
CA ILE A 487 11.40 -42.38 -11.39
C ILE A 487 12.32 -42.58 -12.61
N ILE A 488 12.89 -41.52 -13.17
CA ILE A 488 13.82 -41.58 -14.30
C ILE A 488 15.14 -42.27 -13.90
N SER A 489 15.62 -42.07 -12.66
CA SER A 489 16.80 -42.76 -12.12
C SER A 489 16.61 -44.28 -11.95
N GLU A 490 15.39 -44.79 -11.81
CA GLU A 490 15.11 -46.24 -11.76
C GLU A 490 14.94 -46.86 -13.15
N GLU A 491 14.49 -46.08 -14.14
CA GLU A 491 14.38 -46.51 -15.55
C GLU A 491 15.73 -46.47 -16.30
N ASP A 492 16.62 -45.53 -15.95
CA ASP A 492 17.95 -45.40 -16.59
C ASP A 492 18.98 -46.45 -16.17
N SER A 493 18.63 -47.35 -15.24
CA SER A 493 19.44 -48.54 -14.93
C SER A 493 19.35 -49.63 -16.02
N LYS A 494 18.55 -49.41 -17.08
CA LYS A 494 18.37 -50.35 -18.19
C LYS A 494 18.51 -49.71 -19.58
N THR A 495 19.48 -48.83 -19.83
CA THR A 495 20.01 -48.75 -21.21
C THR A 495 21.42 -48.19 -21.24
N ILE A 496 22.37 -49.10 -21.42
CA ILE A 496 23.79 -48.81 -21.68
C ILE A 496 24.03 -48.88 -23.20
N LYS A 497 24.80 -47.90 -23.70
CA LYS A 497 25.48 -47.77 -25.01
C LYS A 497 24.72 -47.00 -26.10
N ILE A 498 25.25 -45.81 -26.42
CA ILE A 498 25.91 -45.43 -27.70
C ILE A 498 26.50 -44.02 -27.47
N LYS A 499 27.80 -43.94 -27.19
CA LYS A 499 28.88 -43.39 -28.04
C LYS A 499 28.89 -41.86 -28.21
N GLU A 500 29.84 -41.25 -27.50
CA GLU A 500 30.84 -40.31 -28.01
C GLU A 500 30.55 -39.57 -29.32
N GLU A 501 29.65 -38.58 -29.27
CA GLU A 501 29.64 -37.47 -30.25
C GLU A 501 29.16 -36.12 -29.66
N GLU A 502 28.73 -36.08 -28.39
CA GLU A 502 28.06 -34.91 -27.78
C GLU A 502 28.99 -33.93 -27.03
N ARG A 503 30.32 -33.98 -27.20
CA ARG A 503 31.25 -33.14 -26.44
C ARG A 503 31.48 -31.74 -27.01
N GLU A 504 31.07 -31.47 -28.25
CA GLU A 504 31.16 -30.14 -28.88
C GLU A 504 29.83 -29.37 -28.79
N GLU A 505 28.69 -30.05 -28.67
CA GLU A 505 27.39 -29.39 -28.55
C GLU A 505 27.09 -28.84 -27.13
N PHE A 506 27.87 -29.27 -26.13
CA PHE A 506 27.72 -28.84 -24.75
C PHE A 506 28.30 -27.45 -24.47
N LYS A 507 29.33 -27.02 -25.22
CA LYS A 507 29.95 -25.69 -25.05
C LYS A 507 29.12 -24.56 -25.64
N LEU A 508 28.43 -24.79 -26.76
CA LEU A 508 27.50 -23.80 -27.32
C LEU A 508 26.17 -23.70 -26.56
N LYS A 509 25.79 -24.74 -25.80
CA LYS A 509 24.60 -24.74 -24.92
C LYS A 509 24.84 -24.06 -23.57
N GLU A 510 26.09 -23.94 -23.10
CA GLU A 510 26.42 -23.18 -21.87
C GLU A 510 26.44 -21.68 -22.11
N GLU A 511 27.04 -21.17 -23.19
CA GLU A 511 27.02 -19.73 -23.51
C GLU A 511 25.60 -19.21 -23.83
N LYS A 512 24.74 -20.02 -24.47
CA LYS A 512 23.33 -19.66 -24.67
C LYS A 512 22.48 -19.70 -23.39
N LYS A 513 22.87 -20.47 -22.38
CA LYS A 513 22.17 -20.53 -21.08
C LYS A 513 22.53 -19.39 -20.14
N GLU A 514 23.65 -18.73 -20.36
CA GLU A 514 24.08 -17.58 -19.57
C GLU A 514 23.39 -16.30 -20.07
N ILE A 515 23.26 -16.12 -21.39
CA ILE A 515 22.49 -15.03 -22.02
C ILE A 515 20.98 -15.15 -21.69
N LEU A 516 20.41 -16.36 -21.73
CA LEU A 516 19.00 -16.59 -21.35
C LEU A 516 18.71 -16.42 -19.85
N LYS A 517 19.72 -16.38 -18.98
CA LYS A 517 19.53 -16.12 -17.54
C LYS A 517 19.59 -14.64 -17.18
N GLU A 518 20.21 -13.82 -18.02
CA GLU A 518 20.23 -12.37 -17.91
C GLU A 518 18.95 -11.75 -18.51
N GLU A 519 18.48 -12.25 -19.67
CA GLU A 519 17.19 -11.81 -20.25
C GLU A 519 15.99 -12.17 -19.36
N ARG A 520 16.01 -13.34 -18.71
CA ARG A 520 14.91 -13.77 -17.82
C ARG A 520 14.85 -12.98 -16.50
N LYS A 521 15.95 -12.38 -16.05
CA LYS A 521 15.98 -11.49 -14.87
C LYS A 521 15.47 -10.09 -15.20
N GLU A 522 15.71 -9.60 -16.43
CA GLU A 522 15.11 -8.34 -16.91
C GLU A 522 13.62 -8.48 -17.24
N GLU A 523 13.16 -9.66 -17.67
CA GLU A 523 11.73 -9.95 -17.88
C GLU A 523 10.97 -10.13 -16.55
N GLU A 524 11.53 -10.83 -15.56
CA GLU A 524 10.92 -10.96 -14.22
C GLU A 524 10.86 -9.62 -13.45
N GLU A 525 11.79 -8.68 -13.70
CA GLU A 525 11.72 -7.31 -13.15
C GLU A 525 10.73 -6.40 -13.89
N LYS A 526 10.43 -6.66 -15.18
CA LYS A 526 9.39 -5.94 -15.94
C LYS A 526 7.99 -6.46 -15.65
N GLU A 527 7.83 -7.78 -15.52
CA GLU A 527 6.55 -8.41 -15.16
C GLU A 527 6.07 -7.99 -13.75
N TYR A 528 7.01 -7.77 -12.81
CA TYR A 528 6.70 -7.28 -11.46
C TYR A 528 6.36 -5.77 -11.40
N VAL A 529 6.63 -5.01 -12.47
CA VAL A 529 6.30 -3.58 -12.60
C VAL A 529 5.00 -3.38 -13.39
N ASP A 530 4.72 -4.21 -14.40
CA ASP A 530 3.48 -4.15 -15.18
C ASP A 530 2.26 -4.66 -14.38
N GLU A 531 2.42 -5.67 -13.51
CA GLU A 531 1.36 -6.12 -12.59
C GLU A 531 0.98 -5.03 -11.54
N TRP A 532 1.86 -4.06 -11.29
CA TRP A 532 1.60 -2.91 -10.41
C TRP A 532 0.89 -1.75 -11.12
N LEU A 533 0.99 -1.67 -12.44
CA LEU A 533 0.37 -0.62 -13.26
C LEU A 533 -1.05 -1.00 -13.72
N GLU A 534 -1.34 -2.30 -13.91
CA GLU A 534 -2.69 -2.77 -14.25
C GLU A 534 -3.69 -2.69 -13.08
N ASP A 535 -3.22 -2.76 -11.82
CA ASP A 535 -4.07 -2.67 -10.63
C ASP A 535 -4.52 -1.21 -10.33
N ASP A 536 -3.70 -0.21 -10.67
CA ASP A 536 -4.08 1.21 -10.54
C ASP A 536 -5.02 1.68 -11.68
N GLN A 537 -4.91 1.11 -12.88
CA GLN A 537 -5.84 1.41 -14.00
C GLN A 537 -7.24 0.79 -13.81
N LYS A 538 -7.34 -0.35 -13.11
CA LYS A 538 -8.64 -0.98 -12.75
C LYS A 538 -9.37 -0.27 -11.60
N GLU A 539 -8.67 0.54 -10.78
CA GLU A 539 -9.31 1.42 -9.78
C GLU A 539 -9.87 2.71 -10.43
N GLU A 540 -9.21 3.28 -11.44
CA GLU A 540 -9.72 4.45 -12.18
C GLU A 540 -10.93 4.14 -13.08
N GLU A 541 -10.98 2.96 -13.73
CA GLU A 541 -12.15 2.58 -14.55
C GLU A 541 -13.42 2.34 -13.71
N LYS A 542 -13.29 1.90 -12.45
CA LYS A 542 -14.42 1.75 -11.52
C LYS A 542 -14.93 3.08 -10.94
N GLU A 543 -14.09 4.10 -10.89
CA GLU A 543 -14.51 5.46 -10.50
C GLU A 543 -15.24 6.20 -11.65
N ILE A 544 -14.97 5.83 -12.90
CA ILE A 544 -15.62 6.43 -14.08
C ILE A 544 -17.01 5.80 -14.36
N GLU A 545 -17.21 4.52 -14.01
CA GLU A 545 -18.50 3.85 -14.21
C GLU A 545 -19.60 4.27 -13.21
N PHE A 546 -19.24 4.90 -12.09
CA PHE A 546 -20.20 5.43 -11.11
C PHE A 546 -20.81 6.80 -11.47
N VAL A 547 -20.41 7.43 -12.59
CA VAL A 547 -20.86 8.79 -12.99
C VAL A 547 -21.99 8.77 -14.04
N LYS A 548 -22.46 7.60 -14.48
CA LYS A 548 -23.64 7.48 -15.37
C LYS A 548 -24.81 6.78 -14.70
N ILE A 549 -25.34 7.36 -13.63
CA ILE A 549 -26.74 7.12 -13.23
C ILE A 549 -27.41 8.48 -13.00
N GLU A 550 -28.43 8.69 -13.81
CA GLU A 550 -29.24 9.90 -13.89
C GLU A 550 -30.27 9.97 -12.74
N VAL A 551 -30.50 11.21 -12.28
CA VAL A 551 -31.71 11.73 -11.63
C VAL A 551 -32.12 11.18 -10.25
N GLU A 552 -31.85 11.98 -9.20
CA GLU A 552 -32.92 12.58 -8.39
C GLU A 552 -32.37 13.70 -7.46
N ARG A 553 -33.04 14.85 -7.45
CA ARG A 553 -32.68 16.05 -6.68
C ARG A 553 -32.87 15.81 -5.17
N PRO A 554 -32.06 16.49 -4.34
CA PRO A 554 -32.68 17.42 -3.40
C PRO A 554 -32.04 18.82 -3.41
N LYS A 555 -32.85 19.74 -2.88
CA LYS A 555 -32.76 21.19 -2.96
C LYS A 555 -31.63 21.79 -2.11
N GLN A 556 -31.02 22.83 -2.68
CA GLN A 556 -30.47 24.03 -2.05
C GLN A 556 -29.33 23.87 -1.01
N LEU A 557 -28.10 24.10 -1.48
CA LEU A 557 -27.07 24.83 -0.75
C LEU A 557 -26.26 25.64 -1.77
N LYS A 558 -26.39 26.97 -1.74
CA LYS A 558 -25.64 27.91 -2.58
C LYS A 558 -24.15 27.83 -2.21
N ARG A 559 -23.40 26.90 -2.78
CA ARG A 559 -21.93 26.98 -2.84
C ARG A 559 -21.56 27.82 -4.06
N LYS A 560 -20.84 28.92 -3.84
CA LYS A 560 -20.16 29.68 -4.90
C LYS A 560 -19.35 28.67 -5.71
N ARG A 561 -19.70 28.48 -6.98
CA ARG A 561 -18.88 27.71 -7.93
C ARG A 561 -17.57 28.49 -8.09
N LEU A 562 -16.51 28.03 -7.42
CA LEU A 562 -15.15 28.46 -7.75
C LEU A 562 -14.89 28.03 -9.20
N SER A 563 -14.27 28.91 -10.00
CA SER A 563 -13.92 28.59 -11.38
C SER A 563 -13.02 27.35 -11.40
N LYS A 564 -13.11 26.55 -12.48
CA LYS A 564 -12.23 25.38 -12.69
C LYS A 564 -10.76 25.75 -12.46
N ASP A 565 -10.36 26.95 -12.85
CA ASP A 565 -9.00 27.45 -12.68
C ASP A 565 -8.59 27.60 -11.21
N LYS A 566 -9.50 28.05 -10.33
CA LYS A 566 -9.22 28.12 -8.88
C LYS A 566 -9.14 26.75 -8.24
N ILE A 567 -9.90 25.78 -8.73
CA ILE A 567 -9.83 24.39 -8.26
C ILE A 567 -8.50 23.76 -8.67
N ILE A 568 -8.03 24.05 -9.89
CA ILE A 568 -6.72 23.59 -10.39
C ILE A 568 -5.58 24.25 -9.59
N GLU A 569 -5.66 25.55 -9.32
CA GLU A 569 -4.67 26.30 -8.54
C GLU A 569 -4.63 25.87 -7.05
N GLU A 570 -5.79 25.57 -6.46
CA GLU A 570 -5.88 24.96 -5.12
C GLU A 570 -5.34 23.51 -5.14
N ALA A 571 -5.56 22.73 -6.20
CA ALA A 571 -5.05 21.37 -6.32
C ALA A 571 -3.52 21.33 -6.50
N THR A 572 -2.93 22.23 -7.29
CA THR A 572 -1.47 22.31 -7.48
C THR A 572 -0.77 22.81 -6.22
N THR A 573 -1.36 23.76 -5.50
CA THR A 573 -0.83 24.22 -4.20
C THR A 573 -0.96 23.14 -3.13
N ILE A 574 -2.06 22.38 -3.09
CA ILE A 574 -2.21 21.21 -2.21
C ILE A 574 -1.16 20.14 -2.55
N SER A 575 -0.90 19.87 -3.83
CA SER A 575 0.12 18.91 -4.26
C SER A 575 1.52 19.34 -3.83
N ALA A 576 1.89 20.61 -4.06
CA ALA A 576 3.18 21.17 -3.67
C ALA A 576 3.39 21.13 -2.15
N LEU A 577 2.36 21.54 -1.39
CA LEU A 577 2.37 21.44 0.07
C LEU A 577 2.43 19.99 0.54
N SER A 578 1.78 19.05 -0.15
CA SER A 578 1.84 17.62 0.19
C SER A 578 3.25 17.04 -0.03
N THR A 579 3.97 17.46 -1.07
CA THR A 579 5.37 17.06 -1.30
C THR A 579 6.33 17.65 -0.27
N GLU A 580 6.23 18.94 0.05
CA GLU A 580 7.07 19.56 1.09
C GLU A 580 6.82 18.94 2.47
N LEU A 581 5.56 18.63 2.75
CA LEU A 581 5.14 18.04 4.01
C LEU A 581 5.56 16.56 4.10
N GLY A 582 5.63 15.86 2.97
CA GLY A 582 6.26 14.54 2.86
C GLY A 582 7.76 14.57 3.16
N LEU A 583 8.48 15.56 2.62
CA LEU A 583 9.91 15.76 2.89
C LEU A 583 10.16 16.14 4.36
N LEU A 584 9.39 17.05 4.93
CA LEU A 584 9.46 17.45 6.34
C LEU A 584 9.18 16.28 7.29
N ILE A 585 8.24 15.41 6.95
CA ILE A 585 7.98 14.18 7.72
C ILE A 585 9.12 13.19 7.56
N GLY A 586 9.70 13.07 6.36
CA GLY A 586 10.90 12.25 6.12
C GLY A 586 12.07 12.71 6.98
N ILE A 587 12.34 14.03 7.02
CA ILE A 587 13.41 14.65 7.81
C ILE A 587 13.13 14.47 9.31
N LYS A 588 11.93 14.80 9.80
CA LYS A 588 11.59 14.66 11.22
C LYS A 588 11.57 13.20 11.69
N SER A 589 11.16 12.27 10.83
CA SER A 589 11.23 10.84 11.13
C SER A 589 12.66 10.35 11.20
N ARG A 590 13.55 10.90 10.36
CA ARG A 590 14.98 10.59 10.34
C ARG A 590 15.70 11.18 11.55
N GLU A 591 15.45 12.44 11.90
CA GLU A 591 15.98 13.08 13.11
C GLU A 591 15.55 12.31 14.37
N HIS A 592 14.27 11.91 14.46
CA HIS A 592 13.80 11.10 15.58
C HIS A 592 14.41 9.69 15.60
N LEU A 593 14.70 9.10 14.43
CA LEU A 593 15.41 7.82 14.34
C LEU A 593 16.87 7.96 14.79
N GLU A 594 17.53 9.05 14.40
CA GLU A 594 18.90 9.39 14.81
C GLU A 594 18.97 9.67 16.33
N GLU A 595 17.99 10.37 16.90
CA GLU A 595 17.84 10.55 18.36
C GLU A 595 17.68 9.20 19.09
N LEU A 596 16.78 8.33 18.61
CA LEU A 596 16.56 7.01 19.19
C LEU A 596 17.75 6.07 18.99
N GLU A 597 18.54 6.24 17.93
CA GLU A 597 19.79 5.51 17.71
C GLU A 597 20.88 5.98 18.68
N ILE A 598 21.04 7.29 18.88
CA ILE A 598 21.96 7.84 19.88
C ILE A 598 21.57 7.37 21.28
N GLU A 599 20.28 7.47 21.64
CA GLU A 599 19.76 6.98 22.92
C GLU A 599 19.99 5.47 23.07
N ASN A 600 19.78 4.67 22.02
CA ASN A 600 20.09 3.23 22.04
C ASN A 600 21.58 2.96 22.25
N VAL A 601 22.47 3.74 21.64
CA VAL A 601 23.92 3.61 21.80
C VAL A 601 24.34 3.98 23.21
N GLU A 602 23.78 5.05 23.78
CA GLU A 602 24.04 5.47 25.16
C GLU A 602 23.48 4.48 26.17
N LEU A 603 22.27 3.96 25.96
CA LEU A 603 21.69 2.89 26.77
C LEU A 603 22.53 1.62 26.69
N LYS A 604 23.00 1.21 25.50
CA LYS A 604 23.92 0.08 25.35
C LYS A 604 25.21 0.28 26.12
N ARG A 605 25.83 1.46 26.01
CA ARG A 605 27.03 1.82 26.81
C ARG A 605 26.75 1.80 28.31
N PHE A 606 25.60 2.29 28.74
CA PHE A 606 25.17 2.27 30.13
C PHE A 606 24.97 0.84 30.65
N PHE A 607 24.33 -0.04 29.87
CA PHE A 607 24.16 -1.45 30.19
C PHE A 607 25.48 -2.23 30.19
N GLU A 608 26.41 -1.92 29.28
CA GLU A 608 27.76 -2.51 29.26
C GLU A 608 28.57 -2.05 30.47
N ASN A 609 28.48 -0.77 30.85
CA ASN A 609 29.12 -0.25 32.07
C ASN A 609 28.53 -0.87 33.33
N LEU A 610 27.21 -1.04 33.42
CA LEU A 610 26.54 -1.75 34.53
C LEU A 610 26.94 -3.23 34.60
N ALA A 611 27.13 -3.89 33.45
CA ALA A 611 27.61 -5.27 33.42
C ALA A 611 29.05 -5.38 33.95
N GLN A 612 29.92 -4.42 33.60
CA GLN A 612 31.33 -4.44 33.99
C GLN A 612 31.59 -3.96 35.42
N THR A 613 30.87 -2.92 35.89
CA THR A 613 31.17 -2.21 37.15
C THR A 613 30.04 -2.24 38.18
N GLY A 614 28.85 -2.70 37.81
CA GLY A 614 27.67 -2.70 38.68
C GLY A 614 27.74 -3.74 39.79
N ASN A 615 27.15 -3.39 40.94
CA ASN A 615 27.05 -4.25 42.12
C ASN A 615 26.16 -5.47 41.82
N GLU A 616 26.34 -6.61 42.48
CA GLU A 616 25.60 -7.87 42.19
C GLU A 616 24.07 -7.70 42.14
N LYS A 617 23.52 -6.79 42.95
CA LYS A 617 22.10 -6.43 42.95
C LYS A 617 21.67 -5.75 41.63
N GLU A 618 22.51 -4.90 41.06
CA GLU A 618 22.27 -4.21 39.78
C GLU A 618 22.37 -5.18 38.59
N ARG A 619 23.29 -6.15 38.67
CA ARG A 619 23.36 -7.25 37.68
C ARG A 619 22.09 -8.10 37.68
N ARG A 620 21.55 -8.43 38.85
CA ARG A 620 20.27 -9.16 38.95
C ARG A 620 19.08 -8.33 38.47
N MET A 621 19.04 -7.02 38.76
CA MET A 621 17.99 -6.15 38.24
C MET A 621 18.05 -6.02 36.71
N THR A 622 19.24 -5.95 36.12
CA THR A 622 19.40 -5.88 34.66
C THR A 622 19.06 -7.22 33.98
N GLU A 623 19.39 -8.36 34.58
CA GLU A 623 18.93 -9.67 34.11
C GLU A 623 17.41 -9.84 34.22
N GLU A 624 16.80 -9.42 35.33
CA GLU A 624 15.35 -9.50 35.50
C GLU A 624 14.63 -8.55 34.53
N ALA A 625 15.17 -7.34 34.28
CA ALA A 625 14.66 -6.43 33.26
C ALA A 625 14.77 -7.04 31.85
N ARG A 626 15.87 -7.71 31.50
CA ARG A 626 16.02 -8.44 30.23
C ARG A 626 15.00 -9.58 30.13
N ARG A 627 14.76 -10.31 31.22
CA ARG A 627 13.77 -11.38 31.29
C ARG A 627 12.35 -10.86 31.09
N LEU A 628 11.99 -9.76 31.74
CA LEU A 628 10.70 -9.08 31.56
C LEU A 628 10.52 -8.57 30.13
N LEU A 629 11.56 -7.97 29.54
CA LEU A 629 11.54 -7.55 28.14
C LEU A 629 11.33 -8.73 27.18
N TYR A 630 12.02 -9.86 27.42
CA TYR A 630 11.85 -11.07 26.63
C TYR A 630 10.43 -11.62 26.73
N LEU A 631 9.85 -11.62 27.94
CA LEU A 631 8.45 -12.01 28.16
C LEU A 631 7.47 -11.08 27.45
N ALA A 632 7.67 -9.76 27.52
CA ALA A 632 6.84 -8.77 26.81
C ALA A 632 6.93 -8.93 25.29
N ILE A 633 8.13 -9.19 24.74
CA ILE A 633 8.31 -9.49 23.31
C ILE A 633 7.58 -10.78 22.93
N ARG A 634 7.68 -11.82 23.76
CA ARG A 634 7.00 -13.11 23.54
C ARG A 634 5.48 -12.95 23.59
N GLU A 635 4.96 -12.21 24.55
CA GLU A 635 3.54 -11.89 24.69
C GLU A 635 3.03 -11.08 23.49
N GLY A 636 3.75 -10.04 23.07
CA GLY A 636 3.41 -9.29 21.86
C GLY A 636 3.49 -10.13 20.58
N LYS A 637 4.38 -11.14 20.50
CA LYS A 637 4.37 -12.14 19.41
C LYS A 637 3.13 -13.02 19.46
N LEU A 638 2.71 -13.49 20.64
CA LEU A 638 1.50 -14.29 20.80
C LEU A 638 0.23 -13.49 20.48
N GLU A 639 0.12 -12.25 20.95
CA GLU A 639 -1.01 -11.37 20.67
C GLU A 639 -1.15 -11.10 19.17
N ARG A 640 -0.02 -10.86 18.47
CA ARG A 640 -0.01 -10.75 17.00
C ARG A 640 -0.49 -12.03 16.32
N ARG A 641 -0.05 -13.22 16.78
CA ARG A 641 -0.53 -14.51 16.25
C ARG A 641 -2.04 -14.69 16.45
N VAL A 642 -2.56 -14.33 17.62
CA VAL A 642 -4.01 -14.37 17.91
C VAL A 642 -4.78 -13.41 16.99
N LYS A 643 -4.30 -12.18 16.80
CA LYS A 643 -4.92 -11.21 15.88
C LYS A 643 -4.89 -11.69 14.42
N ILE A 644 -3.79 -12.31 13.99
CA ILE A 644 -3.68 -12.90 12.65
C ILE A 644 -4.67 -14.07 12.49
N SER A 645 -4.75 -14.97 13.48
CA SER A 645 -5.73 -16.08 13.48
C SER A 645 -7.18 -15.59 13.47
N ALA A 646 -7.50 -14.50 14.16
CA ALA A 646 -8.83 -13.89 14.12
C ALA A 646 -9.16 -13.32 12.73
N ARG A 647 -8.22 -12.60 12.10
CA ARG A 647 -8.39 -12.08 10.73
C ARG A 647 -8.53 -13.19 9.69
N LEU A 648 -7.78 -14.28 9.82
CA LEU A 648 -7.91 -15.47 8.97
C LEU A 648 -9.30 -16.08 9.08
N ARG A 649 -9.83 -16.26 10.30
CA ARG A 649 -11.20 -16.76 10.51
C ARG A 649 -12.25 -15.83 9.89
N GLN A 650 -12.07 -14.52 9.98
CA GLN A 650 -12.96 -13.55 9.35
C GLN A 650 -12.91 -13.64 7.81
N ALA A 651 -11.71 -13.67 7.23
CA ALA A 651 -11.53 -13.80 5.78
C ALA A 651 -12.14 -15.11 5.25
N MET A 652 -11.98 -16.22 5.97
CA MET A 652 -12.64 -17.50 5.62
C MET A 652 -14.17 -17.39 5.63
N CYS A 653 -14.75 -16.65 6.58
CA CYS A 653 -16.20 -16.42 6.59
C CYS A 653 -16.65 -15.55 5.41
N GLU A 654 -15.86 -14.56 5.02
CA GLU A 654 -16.14 -13.70 3.87
C GLU A 654 -16.07 -14.49 2.55
N VAL A 655 -15.05 -15.33 2.37
CA VAL A 655 -14.94 -16.25 1.21
C VAL A 655 -16.15 -17.19 1.14
N ALA A 656 -16.52 -17.84 2.25
CA ALA A 656 -17.70 -18.71 2.30
C ALA A 656 -19.03 -17.97 2.01
N ASN A 657 -19.09 -16.67 2.26
CA ASN A 657 -20.24 -15.84 1.90
C ASN A 657 -20.23 -15.48 0.40
N ILE A 658 -19.06 -15.20 -0.18
CA ILE A 658 -18.90 -14.96 -1.61
C ILE A 658 -19.24 -16.22 -2.40
N GLU A 659 -18.75 -17.39 -2.00
CA GLU A 659 -19.08 -18.67 -2.63
C GLU A 659 -20.59 -18.93 -2.61
N ARG A 660 -21.26 -18.69 -1.47
CA ARG A 660 -22.72 -18.79 -1.38
C ARG A 660 -23.45 -17.86 -2.35
N ARG A 661 -22.99 -16.61 -2.50
CA ARG A 661 -23.57 -15.66 -3.45
C ARG A 661 -23.32 -16.06 -4.90
N PHE A 662 -22.13 -16.57 -5.20
CA PHE A 662 -21.77 -17.04 -6.53
C PHE A 662 -22.61 -18.25 -6.94
N LEU A 663 -22.75 -19.23 -6.04
CA LEU A 663 -23.63 -20.39 -6.26
C LEU A 663 -25.10 -19.98 -6.43
N HIS A 664 -25.56 -18.97 -5.68
CA HIS A 664 -26.90 -18.41 -5.86
C HIS A 664 -27.08 -17.76 -7.24
N ALA A 665 -26.10 -16.97 -7.69
CA ALA A 665 -26.14 -16.32 -9.00
C ALA A 665 -26.10 -17.32 -10.16
N ILE A 666 -25.30 -18.39 -10.04
CA ILE A 666 -25.30 -19.49 -11.01
C ILE A 666 -26.69 -20.14 -11.08
N ARG A 667 -27.31 -20.39 -9.92
CA ARG A 667 -28.65 -20.99 -9.86
C ARG A 667 -29.69 -20.11 -10.55
N GLU A 668 -29.69 -18.81 -10.29
CA GLU A 668 -30.57 -17.85 -10.94
C GLU A 668 -30.35 -17.77 -12.46
N GLN A 669 -29.10 -17.86 -12.92
CA GLN A 669 -28.82 -17.91 -14.36
C GLN A 669 -29.34 -19.19 -15.02
N PHE A 670 -29.21 -20.34 -14.36
CA PHE A 670 -29.77 -21.59 -14.84
C PHE A 670 -31.30 -21.52 -14.93
N ASP A 671 -31.96 -21.04 -13.88
CA ASP A 671 -33.42 -20.86 -13.87
C ASP A 671 -33.88 -19.90 -14.99
N ALA A 672 -33.16 -18.79 -15.22
CA ALA A 672 -33.44 -17.86 -16.31
C ALA A 672 -33.20 -18.45 -17.72
N THR A 673 -32.21 -19.32 -17.88
CA THR A 673 -31.98 -20.02 -19.16
C THR A 673 -33.08 -21.04 -19.47
N GLU A 674 -33.58 -21.74 -18.45
CA GLU A 674 -34.66 -22.71 -18.57
C GLU A 674 -35.98 -22.01 -18.92
N GLU A 675 -36.27 -20.87 -18.29
CA GLU A 675 -37.40 -20.00 -18.67
C GLU A 675 -37.27 -19.47 -20.12
N ARG A 676 -36.06 -19.09 -20.55
CA ARG A 676 -35.81 -18.59 -21.92
C ARG A 676 -36.00 -19.68 -22.97
N GLU A 677 -35.57 -20.92 -22.71
CA GLU A 677 -35.82 -22.07 -23.58
C GLU A 677 -37.32 -22.41 -23.64
N SER A 678 -38.02 -22.35 -22.50
CA SER A 678 -39.46 -22.55 -22.44
C SER A 678 -40.21 -21.53 -23.32
N LEU A 679 -39.87 -20.24 -23.20
CA LEU A 679 -40.45 -19.16 -24.01
C LEU A 679 -40.11 -19.30 -25.51
N GLN A 680 -38.89 -19.71 -25.86
CA GLN A 680 -38.53 -19.99 -27.26
C GLN A 680 -39.33 -21.16 -27.84
N ASN A 681 -39.55 -22.21 -27.06
CA ASN A 681 -40.35 -23.36 -27.47
C ASN A 681 -41.81 -22.99 -27.67
N GLU A 682 -42.34 -22.09 -26.83
CA GLU A 682 -43.70 -21.56 -26.96
C GLU A 682 -43.85 -20.67 -28.20
N LEU A 683 -42.86 -19.80 -28.48
CA LEU A 683 -42.77 -19.02 -29.72
C LEU A 683 -42.76 -19.91 -30.96
N ARG A 684 -41.94 -20.97 -31.01
CA ARG A 684 -41.94 -21.93 -32.12
C ARG A 684 -43.27 -22.68 -32.26
N ARG A 685 -44.03 -22.82 -31.18
CA ARG A 685 -45.36 -23.46 -31.19
C ARG A 685 -46.41 -22.50 -31.74
N ILE A 686 -46.29 -21.21 -31.46
CA ILE A 686 -47.15 -20.15 -32.03
C ILE A 686 -46.87 -19.98 -33.52
N GLU A 687 -45.60 -19.92 -33.93
CA GLU A 687 -45.23 -19.83 -35.36
C GLU A 687 -45.76 -21.00 -36.19
N ARG A 688 -45.76 -22.21 -35.62
CA ARG A 688 -46.34 -23.41 -36.24
C ARG A 688 -47.87 -23.40 -36.33
N LYS A 689 -48.56 -22.58 -35.55
CA LYS A 689 -50.03 -22.42 -35.65
C LYS A 689 -50.44 -21.35 -36.66
N PHE A 690 -49.52 -20.45 -37.04
CA PHE A 690 -49.78 -19.36 -37.98
C PHE A 690 -49.37 -19.68 -39.42
N ARG A 691 -48.58 -20.74 -39.64
CA ARG A 691 -48.42 -21.39 -40.95
C ARG A 691 -49.46 -22.50 -41.10
#